data_AF-A0AAE8MQ39-F1
#
_entry.id   AF-A0AAE8MQ39-F1
#
_cell.length_a   1.000
_cell.length_b   1.000
_cell.length_c   1.000
_cell.angle_alpha   90.00
_cell.angle_beta   90.00
_cell.angle_gamma   90.00
#
_symmetry.space_group_name_H-M   'P 1'
#
loop_
_entity.id
_entity.type
_entity.pdbx_description
1 polymer ?
#
loop_
_entity_poly.entity_id
_entity_poly.type
_entity_poly.pdbx_seq_one_letter_code
_entity_poly.pdbx_strand_id
1 'polypeptide(L)'
;MAEKTEVEHVAQQKEHDIAAGSMAEELSAAEDKRLLRRIDMCLLPIMAISYMFQFLDKSALGFTAIMGLRQDLKLSGGDFSWASGVYYIGYLVASYPAGMIMVRYPVAKTIAAAVVLWGAVLMLTAVTSNSGGLLAIRFLLGVCESPIGPGLTVCVAMWYKRSEQPLRHAAWFMGNSVAGIIGGLIAYGIGHVDSIPPWKAVFLIFGAATVAWSAGVYFLLPDVPMTARFLNGEDRVKAVLRVKENLTGIKNNTFEWKQCREALLDGKAWLIALIHLCANIPNGGVHSFSSIVIEEGLGFDTLPTLLLTSASYLAQLAIVLFATGGSTYLRNTRTYFMIWNLALSIAGSVMVRQVSAEHKWVRYAGYCLVLGFTGNFPLVMAMVSGNFGGFTKKMTVNSMVFIAYCAGNIVGPQLFFAHEAPEYRSGFLSMIRPEYLQRYIKRPSSSSAPSGTMSESFPVDIEKASELITGRIGQLSDDLHTKVNKVLHANPELCYQEFIAHETLTSYLENLGFSVQRGTYGLETSFEAAFGEGGRQVVFCCEYDALPDIGHACGHNLIATSSIAAFIGAAHAMSELQIPGRLRILGTPAEEGGGGKALLIENGAFTPAEDIAAAIMAHPMAEHSLSTADRKCSGVAGLTLIASHKFRAEFWGESAHAAAEPWSGTNALDAAVAAYNNAAVLRQQISPDERIHAIIKEGGVVTNIIPAYTCMDWGVRAPTFKRSEKLFEKVKKCIEAGALATGCTHKLTMSPTYYNLRANETLCKVYIADMAKVGEDVLLYPPTPQTASTDMGNVSHIVPSFHGVFCIPTEPGVAIHSPQFASSAATDEAHTAAIKCAKGMALLALRVLTDGNVADGARKDFEIVD
;
A
#
# COMPACT_ATOMS: atom_id res chain seq x y z
N MET A 1 35.63 48.19 14.45
CA MET A 1 34.23 48.36 13.99
C MET A 1 34.05 49.55 13.04
N ALA A 2 35.04 50.46 12.90
CA ALA A 2 34.98 51.60 11.99
C ALA A 2 35.41 51.30 10.53
N GLU A 3 36.24 50.28 10.30
CA GLU A 3 36.84 49.99 8.98
C GLU A 3 35.95 49.15 8.04
N LYS A 4 34.92 48.46 8.59
CA LYS A 4 33.92 47.72 7.80
C LYS A 4 32.87 48.64 7.17
N THR A 5 32.59 49.76 7.83
CA THR A 5 31.56 50.71 7.41
C THR A 5 32.04 51.55 6.22
N GLU A 6 33.34 51.81 6.09
CA GLU A 6 33.94 52.54 4.96
C GLU A 6 33.92 51.73 3.65
N VAL A 7 34.18 50.42 3.71
CA VAL A 7 34.17 49.55 2.51
C VAL A 7 32.75 49.32 2.01
N GLU A 8 31.77 49.18 2.92
CA GLU A 8 30.35 49.08 2.57
C GLU A 8 29.78 50.41 2.06
N HIS A 9 30.18 51.56 2.63
CA HIS A 9 29.82 52.88 2.10
C HIS A 9 30.42 53.13 0.72
N VAL A 10 31.70 52.80 0.50
CA VAL A 10 32.35 52.98 -0.82
C VAL A 10 31.75 52.04 -1.88
N ALA A 11 31.30 50.85 -1.49
CA ALA A 11 30.59 49.93 -2.38
C ALA A 11 29.17 50.43 -2.74
N GLN A 12 28.41 50.92 -1.75
CA GLN A 12 27.09 51.52 -1.98
C GLN A 12 27.17 52.84 -2.77
N GLN A 13 28.19 53.65 -2.51
CA GLN A 13 28.42 54.92 -3.20
C GLN A 13 28.88 54.70 -4.65
N LYS A 14 29.72 53.69 -4.92
CA LYS A 14 30.01 53.25 -6.30
C LYS A 14 28.81 52.62 -7.01
N GLU A 15 27.93 51.89 -6.32
CA GLU A 15 26.66 51.41 -6.91
C GLU A 15 25.73 52.58 -7.27
N HIS A 16 25.69 53.61 -6.44
CA HIS A 16 24.91 54.84 -6.68
C HIS A 16 25.48 55.67 -7.84
N ASP A 17 26.81 55.78 -7.95
CA ASP A 17 27.49 56.48 -9.05
C ASP A 17 27.35 55.72 -10.39
N ILE A 18 27.26 54.39 -10.38
CA ILE A 18 26.96 53.57 -11.57
C ILE A 18 25.48 53.70 -12.01
N ALA A 19 24.57 53.96 -11.06
CA ALA A 19 23.18 54.27 -11.37
C ALA A 19 23.01 55.69 -11.96
N ALA A 20 23.91 56.62 -11.62
CA ALA A 20 23.96 57.99 -12.11
C ALA A 20 24.89 58.16 -13.33
N GLY A 21 24.68 57.37 -14.40
CA GLY A 21 24.84 57.88 -15.76
C GLY A 21 26.24 58.12 -16.37
N SER A 22 27.31 57.37 -16.06
CA SER A 22 28.59 57.58 -16.77
C SER A 22 29.45 56.37 -17.15
N MET A 23 28.90 55.18 -17.39
CA MET A 23 29.59 54.13 -18.16
C MET A 23 28.59 53.05 -18.63
N ALA A 24 27.86 53.34 -19.69
CA ALA A 24 27.14 52.31 -20.45
C ALA A 24 28.06 51.76 -21.54
N GLU A 25 29.12 51.03 -21.15
CA GLU A 25 29.71 50.06 -22.08
C GLU A 25 28.75 48.87 -22.14
N GLU A 26 28.04 48.73 -23.25
CA GLU A 26 27.29 47.50 -23.54
C GLU A 26 28.27 46.33 -23.53
N LEU A 27 27.99 45.31 -22.72
CA LEU A 27 28.80 44.10 -22.59
C LEU A 27 28.85 43.39 -23.95
N SER A 28 30.02 43.31 -24.59
CA SER A 28 30.12 42.59 -25.86
C SER A 28 29.87 41.09 -25.66
N ALA A 29 29.30 40.41 -26.65
CA ALA A 29 29.01 38.98 -26.57
C ALA A 29 30.28 38.11 -26.33
N ALA A 30 31.44 38.60 -26.76
CA ALA A 30 32.73 37.93 -26.54
C ALA A 30 33.19 38.06 -25.07
N GLU A 31 33.02 39.23 -24.47
CA GLU A 31 33.34 39.47 -23.05
C GLU A 31 32.39 38.72 -22.11
N ASP A 32 31.09 38.69 -22.43
CA ASP A 32 30.09 37.94 -21.66
C ASP A 32 30.44 36.44 -21.59
N LYS A 33 30.86 35.86 -22.74
CA LYS A 33 31.27 34.45 -22.84
C LYS A 33 32.60 34.18 -22.12
N ARG A 34 33.56 35.11 -22.18
CA ARG A 34 34.84 35.02 -21.44
C ARG A 34 34.59 35.04 -19.93
N LEU A 35 33.76 35.98 -19.46
CA LEU A 35 33.42 36.15 -18.05
C LEU A 35 32.64 34.93 -17.52
N LEU A 36 31.67 34.44 -18.28
CA LEU A 36 30.92 33.22 -17.97
C LEU A 36 31.85 32.01 -17.76
N ARG A 37 32.79 31.78 -18.68
CA ARG A 37 33.76 30.67 -18.56
C ARG A 37 34.61 30.79 -17.30
N ARG A 38 35.04 32.01 -16.95
CA ARG A 38 35.84 32.25 -15.75
C ARG A 38 35.04 32.01 -14.47
N ILE A 39 33.78 32.46 -14.44
CA ILE A 39 32.85 32.19 -13.34
C ILE A 39 32.61 30.68 -13.20
N ASP A 40 32.33 29.99 -14.32
CA ASP A 40 32.11 28.54 -14.34
C ASP A 40 33.33 27.76 -13.80
N MET A 41 34.54 28.10 -14.25
CA MET A 41 35.78 27.42 -13.83
C MET A 41 36.13 27.63 -12.35
N CYS A 42 35.63 28.69 -11.73
CA CYS A 42 35.91 28.97 -10.32
C CYS A 42 34.77 28.49 -9.40
N LEU A 43 33.52 28.81 -9.71
CA LEU A 43 32.40 28.52 -8.82
C LEU A 43 31.89 27.08 -8.96
N LEU A 44 31.74 26.55 -10.18
CA LEU A 44 31.13 25.23 -10.35
C LEU A 44 31.94 24.10 -9.69
N PRO A 45 33.29 24.07 -9.71
CA PRO A 45 34.03 23.06 -8.96
C PRO A 45 33.77 23.13 -7.46
N ILE A 46 33.74 24.33 -6.87
CA ILE A 46 33.48 24.51 -5.44
C ILE A 46 32.08 23.99 -5.08
N MET A 47 31.09 24.34 -5.89
CA MET A 47 29.71 23.92 -5.70
C MET A 47 29.54 22.41 -5.89
N ALA A 48 30.15 21.84 -6.94
CA ALA A 48 30.09 20.42 -7.24
C ALA A 48 30.80 19.57 -6.16
N ILE A 49 31.96 20.01 -5.65
CA ILE A 49 32.67 19.32 -4.56
C ILE A 49 31.89 19.42 -3.26
N SER A 50 31.29 20.59 -2.97
CA SER A 50 30.45 20.75 -1.76
C SER A 50 29.21 19.83 -1.80
N TYR A 51 28.58 19.71 -2.96
CA TYR A 51 27.44 18.80 -3.16
C TYR A 51 27.87 17.32 -3.23
N MET A 52 29.09 17.04 -3.70
CA MET A 52 29.72 15.72 -3.66
C MET A 52 29.89 15.26 -2.20
N PHE A 53 30.47 16.10 -1.33
CA PHE A 53 30.54 15.79 0.10
C PHE A 53 29.14 15.53 0.67
N GLN A 54 28.14 16.31 0.24
CA GLN A 54 26.77 16.13 0.73
C GLN A 54 26.27 14.71 0.47
N PHE A 55 26.40 14.27 -0.78
CA PHE A 55 25.96 12.96 -1.16
C PHE A 55 26.84 11.84 -0.57
N LEU A 56 28.14 12.09 -0.42
CA LEU A 56 29.10 11.15 0.16
C LEU A 56 28.72 10.80 1.61
N ASP A 57 28.52 11.81 2.44
CA ASP A 57 28.23 11.65 3.87
C ASP A 57 26.85 11.02 4.09
N LYS A 58 25.89 11.40 3.23
CA LYS A 58 24.56 10.78 3.21
C LYS A 58 24.61 9.30 2.82
N SER A 59 25.47 8.94 1.85
CA SER A 59 25.65 7.56 1.37
C SER A 59 26.50 6.71 2.33
N ALA A 60 27.24 7.33 3.25
CA ALA A 60 28.06 6.65 4.24
C ALA A 60 27.25 5.63 5.07
N LEU A 61 25.97 5.90 5.37
CA LEU A 61 25.09 4.94 6.05
C LEU A 61 24.95 3.62 5.27
N GLY A 62 24.88 3.69 3.93
CA GLY A 62 24.77 2.51 3.07
C GLY A 62 26.05 1.67 3.09
N PHE A 63 27.21 2.30 2.90
CA PHE A 63 28.52 1.61 2.94
C PHE A 63 28.78 0.95 4.29
N THR A 64 28.47 1.66 5.38
CA THR A 64 28.76 1.20 6.74
C THR A 64 27.82 0.10 7.22
N ALA A 65 26.67 -0.08 6.57
CA ALA A 65 25.69 -1.10 6.93
C ALA A 65 26.25 -2.52 6.91
N ILE A 66 27.19 -2.78 5.98
CA ILE A 66 27.88 -4.07 5.81
C ILE A 66 29.22 -4.13 6.57
N MET A 67 29.65 -3.03 7.18
CA MET A 67 30.93 -2.89 7.90
C MET A 67 30.76 -3.02 9.43
N GLY A 68 29.73 -3.73 9.89
CA GLY A 68 29.48 -3.99 11.31
C GLY A 68 28.56 -2.99 12.03
N LEU A 69 28.08 -1.93 11.36
CA LEU A 69 27.22 -0.90 11.99
C LEU A 69 25.91 -1.47 12.55
N ARG A 70 25.27 -2.39 11.81
CA ARG A 70 23.98 -2.99 12.20
C ARG A 70 24.13 -3.84 13.47
N GLN A 71 25.23 -4.58 13.56
CA GLN A 71 25.55 -5.48 14.66
C GLN A 71 25.95 -4.68 15.91
N ASP A 72 26.86 -3.71 15.78
CA ASP A 72 27.38 -2.92 16.89
C ASP A 72 26.30 -2.06 17.58
N LEU A 73 25.37 -1.51 16.80
CA LEU A 73 24.26 -0.68 17.31
C LEU A 73 23.01 -1.49 17.66
N LYS A 74 23.03 -2.82 17.45
CA LYS A 74 21.90 -3.74 17.66
C LYS A 74 20.62 -3.27 16.96
N LEU A 75 20.75 -2.83 15.70
CA LEU A 75 19.61 -2.34 14.94
C LEU A 75 18.62 -3.47 14.69
N SER A 76 17.34 -3.26 15.02
CA SER A 76 16.29 -4.27 14.89
C SER A 76 15.08 -3.72 14.13
N GLY A 77 14.28 -4.61 13.53
CA GLY A 77 13.06 -4.22 12.81
C GLY A 77 13.31 -3.14 11.75
N GLY A 78 12.65 -1.99 11.89
CA GLY A 78 12.72 -0.86 10.94
C GLY A 78 13.79 0.19 11.25
N ASP A 79 14.66 -0.02 12.24
CA ASP A 79 15.61 0.99 12.74
C ASP A 79 16.53 1.54 11.63
N PHE A 80 17.06 0.66 10.77
CA PHE A 80 17.92 1.07 9.65
C PHE A 80 17.15 1.88 8.59
N SER A 81 15.92 1.46 8.26
CA SER A 81 15.03 2.19 7.35
C SER A 81 14.70 3.58 7.88
N TRP A 82 14.42 3.70 9.18
CA TRP A 82 14.20 4.99 9.84
C TRP A 82 15.46 5.84 9.95
N ALA A 83 16.64 5.23 10.17
CA ALA A 83 17.92 5.95 10.16
C ALA A 83 18.23 6.56 8.79
N SER A 84 17.76 5.96 7.70
CA SER A 84 17.79 6.59 6.38
C SER A 84 16.71 7.67 6.22
N GLY A 85 15.46 7.38 6.59
CA GLY A 85 14.32 8.29 6.37
C GLY A 85 14.35 9.56 7.22
N VAL A 86 14.74 9.48 8.50
CA VAL A 86 14.67 10.59 9.47
C VAL A 86 15.57 11.77 9.10
N TYR A 87 16.66 11.51 8.38
CA TYR A 87 17.51 12.53 7.78
C TYR A 87 16.69 13.51 6.92
N TYR A 88 15.80 12.99 6.06
CA TYR A 88 14.99 13.82 5.16
C TYR A 88 13.89 14.59 5.89
N ILE A 89 13.43 14.11 7.05
CA ILE A 89 12.52 14.86 7.92
C ILE A 89 13.25 16.10 8.47
N GLY A 90 14.45 15.92 9.01
CA GLY A 90 15.30 17.03 9.48
C GLY A 90 15.61 18.02 8.36
N TYR A 91 15.98 17.50 7.19
CA TYR A 91 16.28 18.29 6.00
C TYR A 91 15.09 19.14 5.54
N LEU A 92 13.89 18.55 5.47
CA LEU A 92 12.67 19.25 5.09
C LEU A 92 12.29 20.36 6.08
N VAL A 93 12.29 20.05 7.38
CA VAL A 93 11.92 21.01 8.44
C VAL A 93 12.88 22.19 8.48
N ALA A 94 14.18 21.94 8.35
CA ALA A 94 15.21 22.97 8.47
C ALA A 94 15.43 23.78 7.18
N SER A 95 14.98 23.29 6.02
CA SER A 95 15.15 23.98 4.73
C SER A 95 14.53 25.38 4.70
N TYR A 96 13.36 25.57 5.30
CA TYR A 96 12.70 26.89 5.37
C TYR A 96 13.45 27.88 6.27
N PRO A 97 13.77 27.54 7.54
CA PRO A 97 14.64 28.36 8.39
C PRO A 97 16.00 28.66 7.74
N ALA A 98 16.63 27.69 7.10
CA ALA A 98 17.92 27.88 6.42
C ALA A 98 17.83 28.94 5.31
N GLY A 99 16.77 28.91 4.49
CA GLY A 99 16.51 29.93 3.49
C GLY A 99 16.36 31.34 4.10
N MET A 100 15.69 31.47 5.25
CA MET A 100 15.54 32.74 5.96
C MET A 100 16.86 33.29 6.51
N ILE A 101 17.75 32.41 7.00
CA ILE A 101 19.08 32.79 7.49
C ILE A 101 19.93 33.31 6.33
N MET A 102 19.88 32.66 5.16
CA MET A 102 20.66 33.05 3.98
C MET A 102 20.25 34.40 3.37
N VAL A 103 19.04 34.86 3.63
CA VAL A 103 18.60 36.20 3.24
C VAL A 103 19.19 37.27 4.17
N ARG A 104 19.49 36.92 5.44
CA ARG A 104 19.97 37.87 6.46
C ARG A 104 21.48 37.88 6.62
N TYR A 105 22.15 36.76 6.33
CA TYR A 105 23.57 36.58 6.54
C TYR A 105 24.30 36.30 5.22
N PRO A 106 25.62 36.56 5.15
CA PRO A 106 26.39 36.29 3.95
C PRO A 106 26.31 34.81 3.55
N VAL A 107 25.96 34.56 2.29
CA VAL A 107 25.60 33.22 1.79
C VAL A 107 26.77 32.25 1.90
N ALA A 108 27.97 32.65 1.51
CA ALA A 108 29.13 31.76 1.50
C ALA A 108 29.57 31.39 2.91
N LYS A 109 29.53 32.34 3.85
CA LYS A 109 29.84 32.09 5.28
C LYS A 109 28.80 31.22 5.95
N THR A 110 27.52 31.40 5.59
CA THR A 110 26.43 30.57 6.10
C THR A 110 26.58 29.13 5.62
N ILE A 111 26.92 28.92 4.33
CA ILE A 111 27.21 27.60 3.79
C ILE A 111 28.44 27.00 4.48
N ALA A 112 29.54 27.75 4.63
CA ALA A 112 30.74 27.25 5.30
C ALA A 112 30.48 26.84 6.76
N ALA A 113 29.73 27.64 7.52
CA ALA A 113 29.33 27.31 8.88
C ALA A 113 28.45 26.06 8.95
N ALA A 114 27.52 25.92 8.00
CA ALA A 114 26.71 24.71 7.88
C ALA A 114 27.57 23.47 7.61
N VAL A 115 28.57 23.57 6.71
CA VAL A 115 29.49 22.47 6.39
C VAL A 115 30.34 22.06 7.59
N VAL A 116 30.81 23.01 8.42
CA VAL A 116 31.49 22.69 9.69
C VAL A 116 30.58 21.92 10.63
N LEU A 117 29.38 22.45 10.90
CA LEU A 117 28.44 21.86 11.86
C LEU A 117 28.00 20.47 11.41
N TRP A 118 27.70 20.32 10.13
CA TRP A 118 27.32 19.07 9.52
C TRP A 118 28.45 18.03 9.57
N GLY A 119 29.68 18.38 9.18
CA GLY A 119 30.83 17.48 9.27
C GLY A 119 31.13 17.06 10.73
N ALA A 120 30.95 17.97 11.69
CA ALA A 120 31.06 17.64 13.12
C ALA A 120 29.98 16.66 13.58
N VAL A 121 28.71 16.87 13.20
CA VAL A 121 27.61 15.94 13.50
C VAL A 121 27.85 14.57 12.85
N LEU A 122 28.42 14.54 11.64
CA LEU A 122 28.78 13.29 10.98
C LEU A 122 29.81 12.50 11.79
N MET A 123 30.87 13.15 12.29
CA MET A 123 31.87 12.49 13.15
C MET A 123 31.26 11.97 14.46
N LEU A 124 30.28 12.69 15.04
CA LEU A 124 29.58 12.25 16.25
C LEU A 124 28.78 10.94 16.04
N THR A 125 28.49 10.54 14.80
CA THR A 125 27.89 9.24 14.48
C THR A 125 28.74 8.07 15.02
N ALA A 126 30.07 8.21 15.03
CA ALA A 126 30.98 7.17 15.51
C ALA A 126 30.87 6.89 17.02
N VAL A 127 30.29 7.82 17.79
CA VAL A 127 30.09 7.71 19.25
C VAL A 127 28.74 7.07 19.60
N THR A 128 27.86 6.90 18.63
CA THR A 128 26.55 6.27 18.86
C THR A 128 26.72 4.79 19.23
N SER A 129 25.85 4.32 20.14
CA SER A 129 25.90 2.95 20.69
C SER A 129 24.55 2.22 20.68
N ASN A 130 23.49 2.87 20.18
CA ASN A 130 22.15 2.31 20.08
C ASN A 130 21.37 2.96 18.92
N SER A 131 20.23 2.37 18.55
CA SER A 131 19.36 2.85 17.47
C SER A 131 18.86 4.27 17.69
N GLY A 132 18.45 4.63 18.91
CA GLY A 132 17.98 5.99 19.24
C GLY A 132 19.03 7.08 19.01
N GLY A 133 20.28 6.81 19.39
CA GLY A 133 21.42 7.71 19.16
C GLY A 133 21.71 7.90 17.66
N LEU A 134 21.63 6.81 16.88
CA LEU A 134 21.76 6.88 15.42
C LEU A 134 20.64 7.73 14.81
N LEU A 135 19.37 7.50 15.18
CA LEU A 135 18.24 8.28 14.68
C LEU A 135 18.36 9.78 15.01
N ALA A 136 18.77 10.12 16.23
CA ALA A 136 18.96 11.50 16.67
C ALA A 136 20.07 12.21 15.87
N ILE A 137 21.24 11.59 15.72
CA ILE A 137 22.34 12.14 14.92
C ILE A 137 21.94 12.27 13.46
N ARG A 138 21.21 11.30 12.89
CA ARG A 138 20.74 11.36 11.49
C ARG A 138 19.73 12.48 11.26
N PHE A 139 18.83 12.75 12.21
CA PHE A 139 17.95 13.91 12.17
C PHE A 139 18.73 15.23 12.21
N LEU A 140 19.67 15.37 13.16
CA LEU A 140 20.52 16.56 13.28
C LEU A 140 21.38 16.77 12.03
N LEU A 141 21.89 15.70 11.43
CA LEU A 141 22.62 15.74 10.17
C LEU A 141 21.75 16.38 9.07
N GLY A 142 20.49 15.95 8.94
CA GLY A 142 19.53 16.54 8.01
C GLY A 142 19.28 18.03 8.27
N VAL A 143 19.18 18.43 9.54
CA VAL A 143 19.02 19.84 9.93
C VAL A 143 20.24 20.67 9.49
N CYS A 144 21.45 20.19 9.80
CA CYS A 144 22.70 20.87 9.48
C CYS A 144 23.02 20.89 7.98
N GLU A 145 22.61 19.88 7.21
CA GLU A 145 22.77 19.82 5.75
C GLU A 145 21.77 20.70 4.99
N SER A 146 20.60 20.99 5.56
CA SER A 146 19.53 21.76 4.91
C SER A 146 19.94 23.08 4.23
N PRO A 147 20.96 23.83 4.70
CA PRO A 147 21.39 25.07 4.06
C PRO A 147 22.04 24.87 2.68
N ILE A 148 22.72 23.75 2.41
CA ILE A 148 23.56 23.63 1.20
C ILE A 148 22.75 23.78 -0.10
N GLY A 149 21.60 23.11 -0.23
CA GLY A 149 20.77 23.14 -1.44
C GLY A 149 20.23 24.55 -1.78
N PRO A 150 19.51 25.21 -0.86
CA PRO A 150 19.08 26.60 -1.02
C PRO A 150 20.26 27.55 -1.23
N GLY A 151 21.38 27.36 -0.53
CA GLY A 151 22.56 28.21 -0.63
C GLY A 151 23.20 28.18 -2.01
N LEU A 152 23.44 26.99 -2.54
CA LEU A 152 23.94 26.81 -3.91
C LEU A 152 22.96 27.38 -4.94
N THR A 153 21.66 27.29 -4.69
CA THR A 153 20.64 27.88 -5.57
C THR A 153 20.68 29.41 -5.57
N VAL A 154 20.87 30.03 -4.40
CA VAL A 154 21.07 31.48 -4.29
C VAL A 154 22.37 31.91 -4.98
N CYS A 155 23.46 31.15 -4.83
CA CYS A 155 24.70 31.40 -5.55
C CYS A 155 24.48 31.36 -7.07
N VAL A 156 23.75 30.36 -7.60
CA VAL A 156 23.44 30.30 -9.04
C VAL A 156 22.62 31.51 -9.48
N ALA A 157 21.62 31.91 -8.71
CA ALA A 157 20.78 33.06 -9.02
C ALA A 157 21.56 34.39 -9.04
N MET A 158 22.58 34.51 -8.18
CA MET A 158 23.42 35.70 -8.03
C MET A 158 24.46 35.86 -9.16
N TRP A 159 24.92 34.75 -9.73
CA TRP A 159 26.07 34.74 -10.65
C TRP A 159 25.73 34.47 -12.12
N TYR A 160 24.53 33.97 -12.40
CA TYR A 160 24.15 33.48 -13.74
C TYR A 160 22.83 34.06 -14.25
N LYS A 161 22.74 34.30 -15.57
CA LYS A 161 21.51 34.76 -16.23
C LYS A 161 20.42 33.69 -16.16
N ARG A 162 19.14 34.06 -16.13
CA ARG A 162 17.99 33.12 -16.02
C ARG A 162 18.04 31.95 -17.02
N SER A 163 18.52 32.19 -18.23
CA SER A 163 18.67 31.17 -19.29
C SER A 163 19.80 30.16 -19.01
N GLU A 164 20.76 30.51 -18.15
CA GLU A 164 21.99 29.73 -17.90
C GLU A 164 21.90 28.89 -16.63
N GLN A 165 21.09 29.30 -15.66
CA GLN A 165 20.92 28.67 -14.35
C GLN A 165 20.60 27.16 -14.44
N PRO A 166 19.71 26.67 -15.33
CA PRO A 166 19.33 25.25 -15.36
C PRO A 166 20.51 24.30 -15.62
N LEU A 167 21.41 24.67 -16.53
CA LEU A 167 22.59 23.85 -16.83
C LEU A 167 23.58 23.83 -15.66
N ARG A 168 23.69 24.92 -14.92
CA ARG A 168 24.60 25.02 -13.76
C ARG A 168 24.05 24.23 -12.57
N HIS A 169 22.72 24.24 -12.38
CA HIS A 169 22.04 23.33 -11.46
C HIS A 169 22.34 21.85 -11.76
N ALA A 170 22.29 21.46 -13.04
CA ALA A 170 22.69 20.12 -13.43
C ALA A 170 24.19 19.86 -13.19
N ALA A 171 25.05 20.84 -13.46
CA ALA A 171 26.50 20.68 -13.36
C ALA A 171 26.98 20.41 -11.92
N TRP A 172 26.50 21.16 -10.93
CA TRP A 172 26.87 20.87 -9.54
C TRP A 172 26.19 19.62 -8.99
N PHE A 173 25.00 19.26 -9.49
CA PHE A 173 24.32 18.02 -9.13
C PHE A 173 25.10 16.76 -9.56
N MET A 174 25.93 16.83 -10.61
CA MET A 174 26.81 15.74 -11.02
C MET A 174 27.78 15.29 -9.91
N GLY A 175 27.99 16.11 -8.87
CA GLY A 175 28.70 15.73 -7.66
C GLY A 175 28.16 14.45 -7.01
N ASN A 176 26.87 14.13 -7.16
CA ASN A 176 26.27 12.90 -6.61
C ASN A 176 26.87 11.62 -7.18
N SER A 177 27.02 11.54 -8.51
CA SER A 177 27.58 10.34 -9.14
C SER A 177 29.05 10.19 -8.80
N VAL A 178 29.80 11.29 -8.75
CA VAL A 178 31.22 11.31 -8.36
C VAL A 178 31.38 10.87 -6.90
N ALA A 179 30.51 11.34 -6.01
CA ALA A 179 30.50 10.96 -4.60
C ALA A 179 30.30 9.46 -4.39
N GLY A 180 29.39 8.82 -5.14
CA GLY A 180 29.19 7.38 -5.07
C GLY A 180 30.40 6.57 -5.56
N ILE A 181 31.05 7.02 -6.65
CA ILE A 181 32.25 6.37 -7.20
C ILE A 181 33.41 6.45 -6.20
N ILE A 182 33.75 7.66 -5.76
CA ILE A 182 34.88 7.91 -4.84
C ILE A 182 34.57 7.34 -3.47
N GLY A 183 33.32 7.45 -3.00
CA GLY A 183 32.91 6.96 -1.69
C GLY A 183 33.07 5.47 -1.50
N GLY A 184 32.68 4.65 -2.50
CA GLY A 184 32.91 3.21 -2.44
C GLY A 184 34.40 2.83 -2.45
N LEU A 185 35.24 3.56 -3.19
CA LEU A 185 36.69 3.35 -3.23
C LEU A 185 37.36 3.68 -1.90
N ILE A 186 36.99 4.81 -1.30
CA ILE A 186 37.53 5.21 0.01
C ILE A 186 37.01 4.25 1.10
N ALA A 187 35.73 3.89 1.08
CA ALA A 187 35.16 2.92 2.02
C ALA A 187 35.85 1.55 1.92
N TYR A 188 36.19 1.09 0.70
CA TYR A 188 36.99 -0.13 0.49
C TYR A 188 38.36 -0.04 1.16
N GLY A 189 39.06 1.09 1.00
CA GLY A 189 40.34 1.33 1.67
C GLY A 189 40.20 1.34 3.19
N ILE A 190 39.14 1.97 3.72
CA ILE A 190 38.85 2.03 5.16
C ILE A 190 38.45 0.66 5.72
N GLY A 191 37.85 -0.22 4.90
CA GLY A 191 37.48 -1.58 5.30
C GLY A 191 38.66 -2.46 5.74
N HIS A 192 39.90 -2.05 5.49
CA HIS A 192 41.12 -2.75 5.92
C HIS A 192 41.70 -2.20 7.24
N VAL A 193 41.01 -1.26 7.90
CA VAL A 193 41.47 -0.68 9.16
C VAL A 193 41.11 -1.61 10.33
N ASP A 194 42.13 -2.13 11.01
CA ASP A 194 41.95 -3.01 12.18
C ASP A 194 41.99 -2.27 13.53
N SER A 195 42.37 -0.99 13.54
CA SER A 195 42.60 -0.21 14.78
C SER A 195 41.32 0.28 15.46
N ILE A 196 40.25 0.51 14.69
CA ILE A 196 38.92 0.90 15.15
C ILE A 196 37.86 0.18 14.29
N PRO A 197 36.63 -0.03 14.78
CA PRO A 197 35.56 -0.60 13.96
C PRO A 197 35.44 0.14 12.61
N PRO A 198 35.52 -0.57 11.46
CA PRO A 198 35.63 0.07 10.14
C PRO A 198 34.51 1.06 9.84
N TRP A 199 33.28 0.79 10.29
CA TRP A 199 32.17 1.75 10.11
C TRP A 199 32.38 3.08 10.84
N LYS A 200 33.02 3.08 12.02
CA LYS A 200 33.36 4.31 12.76
C LYS A 200 34.42 5.12 12.02
N ALA A 201 35.40 4.43 11.44
CA ALA A 201 36.45 5.05 10.64
C ALA A 201 35.87 5.80 9.43
N VAL A 202 34.85 5.25 8.76
CA VAL A 202 34.17 5.92 7.63
C VAL A 202 33.60 7.27 8.05
N PHE A 203 32.81 7.32 9.13
CA PHE A 203 32.20 8.57 9.60
C PHE A 203 33.22 9.60 10.10
N LEU A 204 34.30 9.14 10.75
CA LEU A 204 35.37 10.02 11.21
C LEU A 204 36.15 10.63 10.04
N ILE A 205 36.54 9.82 9.06
CA ILE A 205 37.34 10.27 7.91
C ILE A 205 36.50 11.17 7.01
N PHE A 206 35.26 10.77 6.69
CA PHE A 206 34.38 11.58 5.85
C PHE A 206 34.04 12.91 6.55
N GLY A 207 33.70 12.87 7.84
CA GLY A 207 33.37 14.08 8.59
C GLY A 207 34.56 15.02 8.74
N ALA A 208 35.77 14.50 8.99
CA ALA A 208 36.98 15.30 9.02
C ALA A 208 37.30 15.94 7.66
N ALA A 209 37.12 15.20 6.56
CA ALA A 209 37.30 15.73 5.21
C ALA A 209 36.27 16.83 4.89
N THR A 210 35.00 16.65 5.28
CA THR A 210 33.94 17.66 5.14
C THR A 210 34.26 18.92 5.95
N VAL A 211 34.72 18.78 7.20
CA VAL A 211 35.18 19.92 8.03
C VAL A 211 36.40 20.61 7.40
N ALA A 212 37.37 19.86 6.87
CA ALA A 212 38.51 20.44 6.19
C ALA A 212 38.07 21.22 4.92
N TRP A 213 37.13 20.67 4.15
CA TRP A 213 36.57 21.32 2.98
C TRP A 213 35.83 22.62 3.31
N SER A 214 35.21 22.73 4.48
CA SER A 214 34.53 23.96 4.92
C SER A 214 35.45 25.19 4.91
N ALA A 215 36.75 25.02 5.19
CA ALA A 215 37.74 26.10 5.09
C ALA A 215 37.91 26.53 3.62
N GLY A 216 37.95 25.57 2.70
CA GLY A 216 37.94 25.82 1.26
C GLY A 216 36.70 26.63 0.83
N VAL A 217 35.51 26.24 1.30
CA VAL A 217 34.28 27.00 1.03
C VAL A 217 34.37 28.41 1.60
N TYR A 218 34.84 28.58 2.84
CA TYR A 218 34.96 29.88 3.49
C TYR A 218 35.89 30.86 2.75
N PHE A 219 37.01 30.37 2.19
CA PHE A 219 38.00 31.22 1.53
C PHE A 219 37.78 31.38 0.02
N LEU A 220 37.22 30.37 -0.65
CA LEU A 220 37.11 30.32 -2.11
C LEU A 220 35.74 30.76 -2.63
N LEU A 221 34.65 30.56 -1.85
CA LEU A 221 33.31 30.95 -2.27
C LEU A 221 33.05 32.43 -1.92
N PRO A 222 32.84 33.31 -2.92
CA PRO A 222 32.54 34.72 -2.65
C PRO A 222 31.08 34.93 -2.23
N ASP A 223 30.85 35.84 -1.28
CA ASP A 223 29.51 36.22 -0.81
C ASP A 223 28.74 37.04 -1.86
N VAL A 224 29.43 37.92 -2.60
CA VAL A 224 28.86 38.75 -3.69
C VAL A 224 29.86 38.96 -4.82
N PRO A 225 29.42 39.23 -6.07
CA PRO A 225 30.31 39.44 -7.21
C PRO A 225 31.38 40.52 -7.00
N MET A 226 31.05 41.57 -6.26
CA MET A 226 31.98 42.68 -5.94
C MET A 226 33.15 42.27 -5.03
N THR A 227 33.01 41.18 -4.27
CA THR A 227 34.03 40.67 -3.34
C THR A 227 34.89 39.54 -3.92
N ALA A 228 34.65 39.17 -5.18
CA ALA A 228 35.25 37.99 -5.78
C ALA A 228 36.73 38.16 -6.13
N ARG A 229 37.58 37.40 -5.44
CA ARG A 229 39.04 37.45 -5.56
C ARG A 229 39.56 37.02 -6.93
N PHE A 230 38.83 36.18 -7.65
CA PHE A 230 39.24 35.66 -8.97
C PHE A 230 38.90 36.59 -10.14
N LEU A 231 38.18 37.69 -9.91
CA LEU A 231 37.86 38.72 -10.90
C LEU A 231 38.61 40.02 -10.60
N ASN A 232 39.06 40.70 -11.66
CA ASN A 232 39.68 42.03 -11.59
C ASN A 232 38.59 43.11 -11.36
N GLY A 233 38.97 44.32 -10.94
CA GLY A 233 38.03 45.40 -10.60
C GLY A 233 36.98 45.69 -11.68
N GLU A 234 37.38 45.75 -12.95
CA GLU A 234 36.48 45.93 -14.10
C GLU A 234 35.59 44.71 -14.35
N ASP A 235 36.15 43.49 -14.30
CA ASP A 235 35.41 42.23 -14.49
C ASP A 235 34.33 42.03 -13.39
N ARG A 236 34.55 42.55 -12.17
CA ARG A 236 33.56 42.50 -11.08
C ARG A 236 32.33 43.36 -11.38
N VAL A 237 32.53 44.56 -11.88
CA VAL A 237 31.43 45.47 -12.28
C VAL A 237 30.68 44.85 -13.47
N LYS A 238 31.41 44.33 -14.47
CA LYS A 238 30.82 43.61 -15.61
C LYS A 238 30.03 42.36 -15.17
N ALA A 239 30.45 41.65 -14.12
CA ALA A 239 29.71 40.51 -13.57
C ALA A 239 28.38 40.91 -12.92
N VAL A 240 28.33 42.06 -12.24
CA VAL A 240 27.07 42.61 -11.69
C VAL A 240 26.14 43.06 -12.83
N LEU A 241 26.68 43.77 -13.82
CA LEU A 241 25.92 44.24 -14.99
C LEU A 241 25.31 43.08 -15.78
N ARG A 242 26.01 41.95 -15.89
CA ARG A 242 25.55 40.73 -16.56
C ARG A 242 24.28 40.14 -15.96
N VAL A 243 24.11 40.25 -14.65
CA VAL A 243 22.98 39.71 -13.88
C VAL A 243 21.94 40.82 -13.61
N LYS A 244 22.23 42.08 -13.95
CA LYS A 244 21.31 43.23 -13.82
C LYS A 244 20.00 43.02 -14.58
N GLU A 245 20.05 42.37 -15.75
CA GLU A 245 18.87 41.95 -16.51
C GLU A 245 17.98 40.94 -15.77
N ASN A 246 18.53 40.18 -14.81
CA ASN A 246 17.73 39.23 -14.03
C ASN A 246 16.78 39.95 -13.04
N LEU A 247 16.89 41.28 -12.90
CA LEU A 247 16.16 42.09 -11.90
C LEU A 247 16.38 41.58 -10.47
N THR A 248 17.58 41.08 -10.15
CA THR A 248 17.92 40.61 -8.79
C THR A 248 17.97 41.75 -7.76
N GLY A 249 17.85 43.01 -8.20
CA GLY A 249 17.63 44.21 -7.37
C GLY A 249 16.16 44.61 -7.17
N ILE A 250 15.17 43.84 -7.65
CA ILE A 250 13.80 43.90 -7.13
C ILE A 250 13.36 42.47 -6.91
N LYS A 251 13.63 41.99 -5.69
CA LYS A 251 12.72 41.07 -5.02
C LYS A 251 11.32 41.63 -5.28
N ASN A 252 10.47 40.93 -6.03
CA ASN A 252 9.05 41.06 -5.76
C ASN A 252 8.93 40.54 -4.32
N ASN A 253 9.05 41.45 -3.35
CA ASN A 253 8.74 41.21 -1.95
C ASN A 253 7.26 40.83 -1.80
N THR A 254 6.47 41.08 -2.85
CA THR A 254 5.09 40.66 -2.95
C THR A 254 5.05 39.18 -3.36
N PHE A 255 4.84 38.34 -2.35
CA PHE A 255 4.39 36.98 -2.59
C PHE A 255 2.99 37.04 -3.21
N GLU A 256 2.94 36.92 -4.53
CA GLU A 256 1.68 36.93 -5.29
C GLU A 256 0.87 35.66 -5.03
N TRP A 257 -0.06 35.71 -4.07
CA TRP A 257 -0.92 34.57 -3.72
C TRP A 257 -1.68 34.02 -4.93
N LYS A 258 -2.04 34.88 -5.89
CA LYS A 258 -2.67 34.46 -7.14
C LYS A 258 -1.80 33.49 -7.94
N GLN A 259 -0.50 33.74 -8.07
CA GLN A 259 0.45 32.85 -8.75
C GLN A 259 0.72 31.57 -7.95
N CYS A 260 0.71 31.65 -6.61
CA CYS A 260 0.81 30.48 -5.75
C CYS A 260 -0.41 29.57 -5.91
N ARG A 261 -1.63 30.14 -5.84
CA ARG A 261 -2.88 29.43 -6.10
C ARG A 261 -2.93 28.85 -7.51
N GLU A 262 -2.42 29.59 -8.50
CA GLU A 262 -2.29 29.08 -9.87
C GLU A 262 -1.36 27.87 -9.93
N ALA A 263 -0.20 27.89 -9.26
CA ALA A 263 0.70 26.75 -9.17
C ALA A 263 0.03 25.52 -8.53
N LEU A 264 -0.73 25.73 -7.45
CA LEU A 264 -1.42 24.67 -6.70
C LEU A 264 -2.64 24.10 -7.44
N LEU A 265 -3.24 24.86 -8.37
CA LEU A 265 -4.34 24.39 -9.22
C LEU A 265 -3.87 23.88 -10.59
N ASP A 266 -2.60 24.08 -10.95
CA ASP A 266 -2.04 23.63 -12.21
C ASP A 266 -1.78 22.11 -12.18
N GLY A 267 -2.60 21.36 -12.91
CA GLY A 267 -2.45 19.90 -13.02
C GLY A 267 -1.06 19.48 -13.49
N LYS A 268 -0.37 20.29 -14.32
CA LYS A 268 0.98 19.98 -14.80
C LYS A 268 2.02 20.06 -13.68
N ALA A 269 1.84 20.96 -12.71
CA ALA A 269 2.72 21.07 -11.55
C ALA A 269 2.60 19.83 -10.65
N TRP A 270 1.38 19.34 -10.43
CA TRP A 270 1.13 18.11 -9.67
C TRP A 270 1.65 16.87 -10.39
N LEU A 271 1.52 16.78 -11.71
CA LEU A 271 2.10 15.67 -12.48
C LEU A 271 3.63 15.64 -12.36
N ILE A 272 4.30 16.79 -12.41
CA ILE A 272 5.75 16.86 -12.21
C ILE A 272 6.14 16.49 -10.78
N ALA A 273 5.40 16.97 -9.78
CA ALA A 273 5.61 16.59 -8.38
C ALA A 273 5.41 15.08 -8.17
N LEU A 274 4.40 14.48 -8.80
CA LEU A 274 4.13 13.04 -8.74
C LEU A 274 5.23 12.22 -9.42
N ILE A 275 5.67 12.61 -10.61
CA ILE A 275 6.82 11.98 -11.29
C ILE A 275 8.05 12.03 -10.38
N HIS A 276 8.28 13.18 -9.74
CA HIS A 276 9.41 13.34 -8.84
C HIS A 276 9.28 12.50 -7.56
N LEU A 277 8.09 12.41 -6.97
CA LEU A 277 7.81 11.53 -5.83
C LEU A 277 8.11 10.08 -6.19
N CYS A 278 7.54 9.58 -7.29
CA CYS A 278 7.71 8.20 -7.73
C CYS A 278 9.17 7.88 -8.09
N ALA A 279 9.91 8.81 -8.68
CA ALA A 279 11.34 8.62 -8.98
C ALA A 279 12.23 8.60 -7.72
N ASN A 280 11.82 9.26 -6.63
CA ASN A 280 12.58 9.33 -5.39
C ASN A 280 12.26 8.20 -4.38
N ILE A 281 11.16 7.47 -4.56
CA ILE A 281 10.89 6.25 -3.79
C ILE A 281 12.01 5.21 -4.01
N PRO A 282 12.39 4.84 -5.26
CA PRO A 282 13.57 4.04 -5.50
C PRO A 282 14.86 4.68 -5.00
N ASN A 283 15.00 6.02 -5.09
CA ASN A 283 16.20 6.71 -4.61
C ASN A 283 16.44 6.44 -3.12
N GLY A 284 15.41 6.58 -2.28
CA GLY A 284 15.53 6.34 -0.85
C GLY A 284 15.86 4.89 -0.53
N GLY A 285 15.16 3.93 -1.14
CA GLY A 285 15.36 2.50 -0.89
C GLY A 285 16.68 1.96 -1.44
N VAL A 286 16.87 2.03 -2.76
CA VAL A 286 17.99 1.39 -3.48
C VAL A 286 19.34 1.95 -3.03
N HIS A 287 19.48 3.26 -2.86
CA HIS A 287 20.77 3.81 -2.42
C HIS A 287 21.07 3.47 -0.96
N SER A 288 20.08 3.50 -0.07
CA SER A 288 20.30 3.23 1.37
C SER A 288 20.63 1.76 1.64
N PHE A 289 20.00 0.85 0.89
CA PHE A 289 20.20 -0.59 0.99
C PHE A 289 21.22 -1.13 -0.02
N SER A 290 21.92 -0.27 -0.76
CA SER A 290 22.80 -0.63 -1.88
C SER A 290 23.80 -1.72 -1.53
N SER A 291 24.62 -1.51 -0.49
CA SER A 291 25.63 -2.47 -0.06
C SER A 291 25.02 -3.75 0.51
N ILE A 292 23.89 -3.66 1.23
CA ILE A 292 23.17 -4.81 1.78
C ILE A 292 22.61 -5.70 0.65
N VAL A 293 22.00 -5.09 -0.36
CA VAL A 293 21.42 -5.80 -1.52
C VAL A 293 22.52 -6.50 -2.31
N ILE A 294 23.64 -5.83 -2.57
CA ILE A 294 24.74 -6.40 -3.35
C ILE A 294 25.46 -7.51 -2.56
N GLU A 295 25.73 -7.32 -1.27
CA GLU A 295 26.40 -8.34 -0.44
C GLU A 295 25.44 -9.49 -0.09
N GLU A 296 24.45 -9.23 0.76
CA GLU A 296 23.55 -10.24 1.31
C GLU A 296 22.57 -10.76 0.24
N GLY A 297 22.09 -9.89 -0.65
CA GLY A 297 21.04 -10.24 -1.62
C GLY A 297 21.56 -10.89 -2.91
N LEU A 298 22.75 -10.53 -3.38
CA LEU A 298 23.38 -11.10 -4.59
C LEU A 298 24.51 -12.10 -4.29
N GLY A 299 24.99 -12.17 -3.04
CA GLY A 299 26.02 -13.13 -2.61
C GLY A 299 27.44 -12.72 -3.00
N PHE A 300 27.78 -11.43 -2.88
CA PHE A 300 29.16 -10.94 -2.99
C PHE A 300 29.76 -10.75 -1.60
N ASP A 301 31.10 -10.80 -1.48
CA ASP A 301 31.78 -10.54 -0.21
C ASP A 301 31.79 -9.04 0.14
N THR A 302 31.96 -8.71 1.42
CA THR A 302 31.88 -7.34 1.97
C THR A 302 32.78 -6.32 1.25
N LEU A 303 34.08 -6.64 1.10
CA LEU A 303 35.04 -5.72 0.49
C LEU A 303 34.82 -5.56 -1.03
N PRO A 304 34.71 -6.64 -1.84
CA PRO A 304 34.30 -6.54 -3.24
C PRO A 304 32.99 -5.78 -3.47
N THR A 305 32.01 -5.89 -2.55
CA THR A 305 30.73 -5.16 -2.63
C THR A 305 30.92 -3.64 -2.63
N LEU A 306 31.88 -3.10 -1.87
CA LEU A 306 32.16 -1.66 -1.87
C LEU A 306 32.72 -1.18 -3.23
N LEU A 307 33.57 -1.98 -3.88
CA LEU A 307 34.07 -1.70 -5.23
C LEU A 307 32.97 -1.83 -6.30
N LEU A 308 32.12 -2.85 -6.18
CA LEU A 308 30.94 -3.02 -7.04
C LEU A 308 29.97 -1.85 -6.88
N THR A 309 29.83 -1.31 -5.66
CA THR A 309 29.03 -0.11 -5.45
C THR A 309 29.59 1.06 -6.27
N SER A 310 30.92 1.30 -6.26
CA SER A 310 31.55 2.30 -7.13
C SER A 310 31.30 2.06 -8.63
N ALA A 311 31.35 0.80 -9.08
CA ALA A 311 31.08 0.44 -10.48
C ALA A 311 29.62 0.70 -10.88
N SER A 312 28.65 0.51 -9.96
CA SER A 312 27.25 0.83 -10.22
C SER A 312 27.03 2.34 -10.40
N TYR A 313 27.77 3.19 -9.69
CA TYR A 313 27.73 4.64 -9.87
C TYR A 313 28.40 5.12 -11.16
N LEU A 314 29.35 4.37 -11.73
CA LEU A 314 29.87 4.62 -13.08
C LEU A 314 28.78 4.37 -14.15
N ALA A 315 28.01 3.29 -14.00
CA ALA A 315 26.87 3.03 -14.87
C ALA A 315 25.81 4.14 -14.74
N GLN A 316 25.51 4.57 -13.51
CA GLN A 316 24.63 5.71 -13.25
C GLN A 316 25.12 6.98 -13.95
N LEU A 317 26.41 7.31 -13.84
CA LEU A 317 27.00 8.48 -14.50
C LEU A 317 26.83 8.42 -16.02
N ALA A 318 27.09 7.26 -16.64
CA ALA A 318 26.92 7.07 -18.07
C ALA A 318 25.45 7.28 -18.51
N ILE A 319 24.49 6.73 -17.75
CA ILE A 319 23.06 6.89 -18.03
C ILE A 319 22.63 8.36 -17.91
N VAL A 320 23.06 9.04 -16.84
CA VAL A 320 22.76 10.46 -16.63
C VAL A 320 23.32 11.31 -17.78
N LEU A 321 24.60 11.12 -18.14
CA LEU A 321 25.24 11.86 -19.23
C LEU A 321 24.55 11.62 -20.57
N PHE A 322 24.18 10.37 -20.87
CA PHE A 322 23.43 10.02 -22.07
C PHE A 322 22.06 10.69 -22.12
N ALA A 323 21.27 10.61 -21.05
CA ALA A 323 19.93 11.20 -20.97
C ALA A 323 19.99 12.74 -21.04
N THR A 324 20.89 13.37 -20.28
CA THR A 324 21.04 14.83 -20.28
C THR A 324 21.63 15.35 -21.59
N GLY A 325 22.63 14.67 -22.15
CA GLY A 325 23.25 15.03 -23.42
C GLY A 325 22.27 14.88 -24.57
N GLY A 326 21.62 13.71 -24.68
CA GLY A 326 20.60 13.44 -25.70
C GLY A 326 19.44 14.44 -25.66
N SER A 327 18.93 14.75 -24.46
CA SER A 327 17.84 15.73 -24.31
C SER A 327 18.25 17.19 -24.57
N THR A 328 19.54 17.49 -24.58
CA THR A 328 20.09 18.81 -24.89
C THR A 328 20.27 18.99 -26.40
N TYR A 329 20.80 17.97 -27.09
CA TYR A 329 21.03 18.05 -28.54
C TYR A 329 19.79 17.76 -29.38
N LEU A 330 18.87 16.92 -28.89
CA LEU A 330 17.62 16.58 -29.58
C LEU A 330 16.46 17.44 -29.08
N ARG A 331 15.83 18.19 -29.99
CA ARG A 331 14.75 19.13 -29.65
C ARG A 331 13.49 18.38 -29.18
N ASN A 332 12.88 18.89 -28.11
CA ASN A 332 11.60 18.42 -27.56
C ASN A 332 11.56 16.93 -27.15
N THR A 333 12.68 16.37 -26.67
CA THR A 333 12.80 14.94 -26.34
C THR A 333 12.85 14.61 -24.85
N ARG A 334 12.83 15.61 -23.96
CA ARG A 334 13.07 15.45 -22.52
C ARG A 334 12.18 14.39 -21.87
N THR A 335 10.89 14.34 -22.19
CA THR A 335 9.94 13.36 -21.66
C THR A 335 10.22 11.94 -22.17
N TYR A 336 10.68 11.77 -23.41
CA TYR A 336 11.08 10.46 -23.94
C TYR A 336 12.30 9.91 -23.21
N PHE A 337 13.31 10.75 -22.93
CA PHE A 337 14.45 10.34 -22.11
C PHE A 337 14.02 10.01 -20.68
N MET A 338 13.02 10.71 -20.13
CA MET A 338 12.48 10.37 -18.80
C MET A 338 11.77 9.02 -18.78
N ILE A 339 10.99 8.71 -19.82
CA ILE A 339 10.35 7.40 -19.99
C ILE A 339 11.41 6.30 -20.14
N TRP A 340 12.44 6.54 -20.96
CA TRP A 340 13.54 5.60 -21.15
C TRP A 340 14.28 5.29 -19.83
N ASN A 341 14.60 6.31 -19.04
CA ASN A 341 15.22 6.14 -17.72
C ASN A 341 14.36 5.28 -16.76
N LEU A 342 13.03 5.49 -16.75
CA LEU A 342 12.11 4.69 -15.93
C LEU A 342 11.99 3.26 -16.47
N ALA A 343 11.91 3.08 -17.78
CA ALA A 343 11.85 1.76 -18.41
C ALA A 343 13.10 0.93 -18.10
N LEU A 344 14.29 1.54 -18.15
CA LEU A 344 15.53 0.90 -17.70
C LEU A 344 15.47 0.51 -16.22
N SER A 345 14.95 1.39 -15.38
CA SER A 345 14.83 1.14 -13.94
C SER A 345 13.87 -0.02 -13.64
N ILE A 346 12.75 -0.10 -14.35
CA ILE A 346 11.78 -1.20 -14.25
C ILE A 346 12.41 -2.51 -14.75
N ALA A 347 13.07 -2.48 -15.92
CA ALA A 347 13.76 -3.65 -16.47
C ALA A 347 14.83 -4.17 -15.50
N GLY A 348 15.64 -3.27 -14.94
CA GLY A 348 16.63 -3.60 -13.91
C GLY A 348 15.99 -4.22 -12.66
N SER A 349 14.86 -3.68 -12.20
CA SER A 349 14.15 -4.18 -11.02
C SER A 349 13.60 -5.59 -11.27
N VAL A 350 13.08 -5.86 -12.47
CA VAL A 350 12.64 -7.18 -12.90
C VAL A 350 13.83 -8.15 -12.95
N MET A 351 14.98 -7.73 -13.49
CA MET A 351 16.18 -8.56 -13.55
C MET A 351 16.70 -8.93 -12.16
N VAL A 352 16.78 -7.99 -11.22
CA VAL A 352 17.24 -8.27 -9.84
C VAL A 352 16.32 -9.27 -9.13
N ARG A 353 15.00 -9.19 -9.40
CA ARG A 353 13.97 -9.99 -8.74
C ARG A 353 13.74 -11.38 -9.36
N GLN A 354 13.66 -11.48 -10.68
CA GLN A 354 13.21 -12.70 -11.37
C GLN A 354 14.34 -13.62 -11.80
N VAL A 355 15.56 -13.10 -11.94
CA VAL A 355 16.71 -13.92 -12.31
C VAL A 355 17.17 -14.72 -11.08
N SER A 356 17.37 -16.03 -11.26
CA SER A 356 17.85 -16.94 -10.21
C SER A 356 19.14 -16.44 -9.56
N ALA A 357 19.29 -16.72 -8.26
CA ALA A 357 20.48 -16.34 -7.48
C ALA A 357 21.79 -16.92 -8.04
N GLU A 358 21.72 -18.01 -8.81
CA GLU A 358 22.87 -18.62 -9.51
C GLU A 358 23.54 -17.66 -10.51
N HIS A 359 22.79 -16.70 -11.06
CA HIS A 359 23.28 -15.73 -12.04
C HIS A 359 23.56 -14.35 -11.42
N LYS A 360 24.40 -14.33 -10.38
CA LYS A 360 24.72 -13.10 -9.59
C LYS A 360 25.18 -11.89 -10.42
N TRP A 361 25.94 -12.11 -11.50
CA TRP A 361 26.38 -11.02 -12.40
C TRP A 361 25.26 -10.43 -13.25
N VAL A 362 24.26 -11.23 -13.64
CA VAL A 362 23.08 -10.76 -14.37
C VAL A 362 22.19 -9.94 -13.44
N ARG A 363 22.03 -10.37 -12.18
CA ARG A 363 21.32 -9.61 -11.16
C ARG A 363 22.03 -8.29 -10.83
N TYR A 364 23.37 -8.30 -10.75
CA TYR A 364 24.17 -7.09 -10.58
C TYR A 364 24.05 -6.13 -11.77
N ALA A 365 24.06 -6.63 -13.02
CA ALA A 365 23.77 -5.81 -14.19
C ALA A 365 22.36 -5.21 -14.12
N GLY A 366 21.37 -5.99 -13.64
CA GLY A 366 20.04 -5.51 -13.31
C GLY A 366 20.07 -4.35 -12.30
N TYR A 367 20.83 -4.49 -11.22
CA TYR A 367 20.99 -3.43 -10.21
C TYR A 367 21.57 -2.14 -10.80
N CYS A 368 22.58 -2.23 -11.67
CA CYS A 368 23.11 -1.06 -12.40
C CYS A 368 22.06 -0.37 -13.28
N LEU A 369 21.15 -1.13 -13.89
CA LEU A 369 20.03 -0.59 -14.68
C LEU A 369 18.95 0.05 -13.80
N VAL A 370 18.71 -0.47 -12.59
CA VAL A 370 17.78 0.14 -11.61
C VAL A 370 18.13 1.62 -11.40
N LEU A 371 19.41 1.95 -11.28
CA LEU A 371 19.89 3.33 -11.06
C LEU A 371 19.55 4.32 -12.20
N GLY A 372 18.98 3.85 -13.31
CA GLY A 372 18.50 4.69 -14.40
C GLY A 372 17.47 5.75 -13.98
N PHE A 373 16.67 5.51 -12.93
CA PHE A 373 15.70 6.50 -12.43
C PHE A 373 16.36 7.84 -12.03
N THR A 374 17.65 7.82 -11.66
CA THR A 374 18.39 9.01 -11.21
C THR A 374 18.57 10.05 -12.31
N GLY A 375 18.57 9.63 -13.59
CA GLY A 375 18.62 10.51 -14.76
C GLY A 375 17.42 11.46 -14.85
N ASN A 376 16.32 11.17 -14.16
CA ASN A 376 15.12 12.01 -14.19
C ASN A 376 15.22 13.25 -13.32
N PHE A 377 16.07 13.26 -12.29
CA PHE A 377 16.22 14.43 -11.42
C PHE A 377 16.62 15.69 -12.19
N PRO A 378 17.74 15.71 -12.96
CA PRO A 378 18.13 16.89 -13.73
C PRO A 378 17.12 17.25 -14.84
N LEU A 379 16.45 16.26 -15.44
CA LEU A 379 15.43 16.49 -16.46
C LEU A 379 14.18 17.16 -15.89
N VAL A 380 13.73 16.75 -14.69
CA VAL A 380 12.61 17.40 -13.97
C VAL A 380 12.96 18.84 -13.63
N MET A 381 14.17 19.11 -13.12
CA MET A 381 14.60 20.47 -12.81
C MET A 381 14.62 21.37 -14.06
N ALA A 382 15.09 20.84 -15.20
CA ALA A 382 15.04 21.55 -16.47
C ALA A 382 13.59 21.82 -16.94
N MET A 383 12.67 20.86 -16.74
CA MET A 383 11.25 21.00 -17.08
C MET A 383 10.55 22.05 -16.23
N VAL A 384 10.82 22.10 -14.92
CA VAL A 384 10.21 23.11 -14.04
C VAL A 384 10.69 24.52 -14.43
N SER A 385 11.98 24.67 -14.70
CA SER A 385 12.52 25.97 -15.12
C SER A 385 12.00 26.43 -16.48
N GLY A 386 11.84 25.50 -17.43
CA GLY A 386 11.45 25.80 -18.82
C GLY A 386 9.95 26.01 -19.05
N ASN A 387 9.08 25.37 -18.25
CA ASN A 387 7.64 25.32 -18.55
C ASN A 387 6.76 26.17 -17.63
N PHE A 388 7.27 26.67 -16.49
CA PHE A 388 6.51 27.52 -15.59
C PHE A 388 6.98 28.97 -15.65
N GLY A 389 6.10 29.84 -16.17
CA GLY A 389 6.26 31.29 -16.13
C GLY A 389 5.80 31.87 -14.79
N GLY A 390 6.33 33.04 -14.43
CA GLY A 390 6.02 33.71 -13.16
C GLY A 390 6.97 33.31 -12.03
N PHE A 391 7.45 34.31 -11.28
CA PHE A 391 8.44 34.11 -10.22
C PHE A 391 7.87 33.30 -9.04
N THR A 392 6.72 33.73 -8.50
CA THR A 392 6.06 33.06 -7.36
C THR A 392 5.52 31.69 -7.76
N LYS A 393 5.00 31.54 -8.99
CA LYS A 393 4.53 30.25 -9.51
C LYS A 393 5.69 29.25 -9.62
N LYS A 394 6.80 29.63 -10.27
CA LYS A 394 7.99 28.77 -10.40
C LYS A 394 8.57 28.36 -9.04
N MET A 395 8.65 29.29 -8.08
CA MET A 395 9.11 28.97 -6.73
C MET A 395 8.18 28.03 -5.97
N THR A 396 6.85 28.18 -6.16
CA THR A 396 5.86 27.26 -5.57
C THR A 396 6.03 25.86 -6.15
N VAL A 397 6.17 25.71 -7.47
CA VAL A 397 6.39 24.39 -8.11
C VAL A 397 7.71 23.76 -7.67
N ASN A 398 8.81 24.53 -7.59
CA ASN A 398 10.07 24.03 -7.04
C ASN A 398 9.93 23.52 -5.61
N SER A 399 9.13 24.20 -4.78
CA SER A 399 8.84 23.78 -3.40
C SER A 399 8.01 22.49 -3.37
N MET A 400 7.01 22.35 -4.25
CA MET A 400 6.24 21.11 -4.40
C MET A 400 7.14 19.93 -4.79
N VAL A 401 8.04 20.13 -5.75
CA VAL A 401 9.01 19.11 -6.20
C VAL A 401 9.98 18.75 -5.07
N PHE A 402 10.43 19.73 -4.27
CA PHE A 402 11.29 19.49 -3.12
C PHE A 402 10.60 18.70 -1.99
N ILE A 403 9.32 19.00 -1.72
CA ILE A 403 8.52 18.22 -0.77
C ILE A 403 8.36 16.78 -1.29
N ALA A 404 8.07 16.61 -2.57
CA ALA A 404 7.98 15.29 -3.21
C ALA A 404 9.32 14.53 -3.15
N TYR A 405 10.46 15.22 -3.30
CA TYR A 405 11.79 14.65 -3.13
C TYR A 405 11.98 14.09 -1.72
N CYS A 406 11.69 14.88 -0.68
CA CYS A 406 11.82 14.44 0.70
C CYS A 406 10.85 13.30 1.02
N ALA A 407 9.59 13.42 0.64
CA ALA A 407 8.57 12.40 0.86
C ALA A 407 8.93 11.06 0.20
N GLY A 408 9.38 11.07 -1.06
CA GLY A 408 9.77 9.85 -1.77
C GLY A 408 10.94 9.15 -1.07
N ASN A 409 11.93 9.92 -0.65
CA ASN A 409 13.09 9.39 0.05
C ASN A 409 12.82 8.92 1.49
N ILE A 410 11.76 9.43 2.14
CA ILE A 410 11.27 8.90 3.42
C ILE A 410 10.54 7.57 3.21
N VAL A 411 9.69 7.50 2.18
CA VAL A 411 8.89 6.30 1.87
C VAL A 411 9.77 5.16 1.35
N GLY A 412 10.77 5.43 0.52
CA GLY A 412 11.62 4.43 -0.13
C GLY A 412 12.21 3.35 0.80
N PRO A 413 12.99 3.71 1.83
CA PRO A 413 13.56 2.75 2.78
C PRO A 413 12.51 1.92 3.54
N GLN A 414 11.29 2.45 3.70
CA GLN A 414 10.20 1.78 4.43
C GLN A 414 9.58 0.62 3.62
N LEU A 415 9.91 0.52 2.33
CA LEU A 415 9.48 -0.57 1.46
C LEU A 415 10.47 -1.75 1.47
N PHE A 416 11.63 -1.59 2.11
CA PHE A 416 12.64 -2.63 2.30
C PHE A 416 12.47 -3.23 3.70
N PHE A 417 11.61 -4.24 3.80
CA PHE A 417 11.24 -4.81 5.09
C PHE A 417 12.33 -5.76 5.63
N ALA A 418 12.66 -5.64 6.91
CA ALA A 418 13.65 -6.50 7.56
C ALA A 418 13.31 -8.00 7.51
N HIS A 419 12.03 -8.37 7.48
CA HIS A 419 11.59 -9.78 7.38
C HIS A 419 11.76 -10.37 5.97
N GLU A 420 12.02 -9.55 4.96
CA GLU A 420 12.30 -10.00 3.59
C GLU A 420 13.80 -10.01 3.29
N ALA A 421 14.65 -9.69 4.27
CA ALA A 421 16.09 -9.81 4.10
C ALA A 421 16.47 -11.28 3.81
N PRO A 422 17.44 -11.53 2.91
CA PRO A 422 18.26 -10.55 2.20
C PRO A 422 17.73 -10.13 0.82
N GLU A 423 16.62 -10.72 0.36
CA GLU A 423 16.13 -10.55 -1.02
C GLU A 423 15.30 -9.27 -1.23
N TYR A 424 14.73 -8.69 -0.17
CA TYR A 424 13.94 -7.45 -0.17
C TYR A 424 12.94 -7.37 -1.34
N ARG A 425 12.19 -8.46 -1.56
CA ARG A 425 11.32 -8.66 -2.73
C ARG A 425 10.31 -7.53 -2.90
N SER A 426 9.73 -7.01 -1.82
CA SER A 426 8.76 -5.91 -1.85
C SER A 426 9.38 -4.57 -2.22
N GLY A 427 10.64 -4.33 -1.86
CA GLY A 427 11.40 -3.15 -2.25
C GLY A 427 11.43 -3.02 -3.77
N PHE A 428 11.87 -4.06 -4.48
CA PHE A 428 11.89 -4.10 -5.94
C PHE A 428 10.47 -4.18 -6.57
N LEU A 429 9.52 -4.85 -5.91
CA LEU A 429 8.14 -4.91 -6.40
C LEU A 429 7.47 -3.53 -6.45
N SER A 430 7.75 -2.68 -5.47
CA SER A 430 7.21 -1.32 -5.41
C SER A 430 7.61 -0.46 -6.62
N MET A 431 8.73 -0.78 -7.26
CA MET A 431 9.24 -0.09 -8.45
C MET A 431 8.56 -0.59 -9.73
N ILE A 432 8.01 -1.81 -9.71
CA ILE A 432 7.38 -2.47 -10.87
C ILE A 432 5.86 -2.22 -10.89
N ARG A 433 5.20 -2.16 -9.72
CA ARG A 433 3.74 -1.96 -9.61
C ARG A 433 3.40 -0.86 -8.58
N PRO A 434 3.26 0.40 -9.02
CA PRO A 434 2.90 1.52 -8.14
C PRO A 434 1.53 1.37 -7.45
N GLU A 435 0.62 0.58 -8.02
CA GLU A 435 -0.73 0.28 -7.50
C GLU A 435 -0.71 -0.43 -6.13
N TYR A 436 0.40 -1.08 -5.77
CA TYR A 436 0.56 -1.76 -4.48
C TYR A 436 0.91 -0.82 -3.31
N LEU A 437 1.32 0.43 -3.57
CA LEU A 437 1.64 1.40 -2.50
C LEU A 437 0.41 1.77 -1.64
N GLN A 438 -0.80 1.72 -2.20
CA GLN A 438 -2.03 2.06 -1.45
C GLN A 438 -2.49 0.95 -0.49
N ARG A 439 -2.11 -0.31 -0.72
CA ARG A 439 -2.48 -1.43 0.16
C ARG A 439 -1.62 -1.53 1.43
N TYR A 440 -0.44 -0.88 1.47
CA TYR A 440 0.56 -1.12 2.52
C TYR A 440 0.89 0.07 3.43
N ILE A 441 0.46 1.29 3.13
CA ILE A 441 0.64 2.48 3.99
C ILE A 441 -0.24 2.44 5.27
N LYS A 442 -1.08 1.40 5.44
CA LYS A 442 -1.98 1.21 6.59
C LYS A 442 -1.59 0.06 7.53
N ARG A 443 -0.31 -0.28 7.67
CA ARG A 443 0.16 -1.10 8.81
C ARG A 443 0.65 -0.19 9.93
N PRO A 444 -0.02 -0.09 11.09
CA PRO A 444 0.66 0.32 12.31
C PRO A 444 1.60 -0.81 12.74
N SER A 445 2.80 -0.44 13.18
CA SER A 445 3.73 -1.31 13.87
C SER A 445 3.13 -1.79 15.20
N SER A 446 2.64 -3.03 15.28
CA SER A 446 2.41 -3.71 16.55
C SER A 446 3.60 -4.62 16.87
N SER A 447 4.57 -4.04 17.57
CA SER A 447 5.56 -4.79 18.32
C SER A 447 4.96 -5.20 19.67
N SER A 448 4.53 -6.46 19.77
CA SER A 448 4.59 -7.30 20.97
C SER A 448 3.72 -8.53 20.70
N ALA A 449 4.27 -9.53 20.00
CA ALA A 449 3.72 -10.88 20.13
C ALA A 449 3.92 -11.30 21.60
N PRO A 450 2.88 -11.74 22.33
CA PRO A 450 3.11 -12.43 23.58
C PRO A 450 3.91 -13.69 23.24
N SER A 451 4.91 -13.99 24.05
CA SER A 451 5.61 -15.27 24.06
C SER A 451 4.62 -16.38 24.42
N GLY A 452 3.87 -16.87 23.44
CA GLY A 452 3.12 -18.10 23.48
C GLY A 452 3.99 -19.24 22.98
N THR A 453 4.09 -20.29 23.77
CA THR A 453 4.75 -21.58 23.48
C THR A 453 4.59 -22.02 22.02
N MET A 454 5.70 -22.43 21.38
CA MET A 454 5.65 -23.10 20.07
C MET A 454 4.60 -24.21 20.12
N SER A 455 3.60 -24.13 19.25
CA SER A 455 2.49 -25.06 19.25
C SER A 455 2.99 -26.43 18.78
N GLU A 456 2.84 -27.46 19.63
CA GLU A 456 3.30 -28.82 19.34
C GLU A 456 2.66 -29.34 18.04
N SER A 457 3.48 -29.84 17.12
CA SER A 457 3.03 -30.56 15.94
C SER A 457 2.83 -32.03 16.30
N PHE A 458 1.65 -32.58 16.01
CA PHE A 458 1.37 -33.99 16.24
C PHE A 458 1.74 -34.76 14.98
N PRO A 459 2.74 -35.67 15.01
CA PRO A 459 3.18 -36.38 13.82
C PRO A 459 2.10 -37.38 13.38
N VAL A 460 1.34 -37.03 12.34
CA VAL A 460 0.35 -37.90 11.69
C VAL A 460 0.83 -38.27 10.30
N ASP A 461 0.67 -39.54 9.94
CA ASP A 461 0.77 -39.97 8.55
C ASP A 461 -0.45 -39.43 7.76
N ILE A 462 -0.23 -38.33 7.05
CA ILE A 462 -1.30 -37.65 6.31
C ILE A 462 -1.74 -38.45 5.08
N GLU A 463 -0.89 -39.30 4.50
CA GLU A 463 -1.30 -40.16 3.39
C GLU A 463 -2.30 -41.19 3.88
N LYS A 464 -2.00 -41.85 5.01
CA LYS A 464 -2.95 -42.75 5.67
C LYS A 464 -4.23 -42.04 6.09
N ALA A 465 -4.15 -40.82 6.63
CA ALA A 465 -5.33 -40.02 6.97
C ALA A 465 -6.20 -39.71 5.74
N SER A 466 -5.57 -39.39 4.61
CA SER A 466 -6.25 -39.15 3.33
C SER A 466 -6.97 -40.38 2.81
N GLU A 467 -6.36 -41.56 2.89
CA GLU A 467 -6.99 -42.83 2.52
C GLU A 467 -8.21 -43.14 3.38
N LEU A 468 -8.11 -42.97 4.71
CA LEU A 468 -9.21 -43.17 5.65
C LEU A 468 -10.39 -42.22 5.38
N ILE A 469 -10.10 -40.92 5.19
CA ILE A 469 -11.11 -39.92 4.86
C ILE A 469 -11.80 -40.28 3.54
N THR A 470 -11.00 -40.50 2.49
CA THR A 470 -11.50 -40.73 1.13
C THR A 470 -12.32 -42.01 1.06
N GLY A 471 -11.86 -43.07 1.73
CA GLY A 471 -12.56 -44.35 1.83
C GLY A 471 -13.87 -44.21 2.59
N ARG A 472 -13.88 -43.53 3.74
CA ARG A 472 -15.11 -43.35 4.54
C ARG A 472 -16.14 -42.48 3.84
N ILE A 473 -15.72 -41.36 3.26
CA ILE A 473 -16.62 -40.49 2.49
C ILE A 473 -17.16 -41.23 1.27
N GLY A 474 -16.35 -42.06 0.61
CA GLY A 474 -16.80 -42.90 -0.51
C GLY A 474 -17.91 -43.87 -0.11
N GLN A 475 -17.78 -44.54 1.05
CA GLN A 475 -18.82 -45.44 1.59
C GLN A 475 -20.13 -44.72 1.92
N LEU A 476 -20.05 -43.46 2.34
CA LEU A 476 -21.22 -42.66 2.71
C LEU A 476 -21.90 -41.98 1.51
N SER A 477 -21.25 -41.94 0.34
CA SER A 477 -21.69 -41.15 -0.80
C SER A 477 -23.13 -41.46 -1.23
N ASP A 478 -23.49 -42.73 -1.40
CA ASP A 478 -24.81 -43.14 -1.87
C ASP A 478 -25.90 -42.86 -0.82
N ASP A 479 -25.57 -43.09 0.45
CA ASP A 479 -26.46 -42.82 1.58
C ASP A 479 -26.72 -41.33 1.73
N LEU A 480 -25.67 -40.50 1.66
CA LEU A 480 -25.81 -39.03 1.68
C LEU A 480 -26.59 -38.52 0.47
N HIS A 481 -26.41 -39.14 -0.69
CA HIS A 481 -27.15 -38.76 -1.89
C HIS A 481 -28.65 -38.99 -1.73
N THR A 482 -29.03 -40.20 -1.32
CA THR A 482 -30.41 -40.66 -1.29
C THR A 482 -31.17 -40.20 -0.05
N LYS A 483 -30.54 -40.20 1.11
CA LYS A 483 -31.19 -39.91 2.41
C LYS A 483 -31.08 -38.45 2.82
N VAL A 484 -30.09 -37.70 2.30
CA VAL A 484 -29.88 -36.29 2.64
C VAL A 484 -30.12 -35.40 1.43
N ASN A 485 -29.26 -35.46 0.41
CA ASN A 485 -29.27 -34.50 -0.69
C ASN A 485 -30.60 -34.45 -1.44
N LYS A 486 -31.13 -35.60 -1.87
CA LYS A 486 -32.41 -35.70 -2.61
C LYS A 486 -33.61 -35.34 -1.73
N VAL A 487 -33.55 -35.62 -0.42
CA VAL A 487 -34.64 -35.28 0.52
C VAL A 487 -34.72 -33.78 0.72
N LEU A 488 -33.59 -33.12 1.00
CA LEU A 488 -33.51 -31.66 1.12
C LEU A 488 -33.95 -30.99 -0.20
N HIS A 489 -33.41 -31.45 -1.34
CA HIS A 489 -33.76 -30.88 -2.64
C HIS A 489 -35.25 -30.96 -2.96
N ALA A 490 -35.89 -32.10 -2.66
CA ALA A 490 -37.31 -32.32 -2.91
C ALA A 490 -38.25 -31.55 -1.95
N ASN A 491 -37.75 -31.11 -0.80
CA ASN A 491 -38.52 -30.43 0.23
C ASN A 491 -37.86 -29.09 0.61
N PRO A 492 -37.81 -28.11 -0.31
CA PRO A 492 -37.18 -26.82 -0.03
C PRO A 492 -37.96 -26.03 1.01
N GLU A 493 -37.28 -25.60 2.07
CA GLU A 493 -37.85 -24.83 3.17
C GLU A 493 -37.16 -23.47 3.32
N LEU A 494 -37.95 -22.43 3.63
CA LEU A 494 -37.46 -21.05 3.70
C LEU A 494 -36.71 -20.76 5.01
N CYS A 495 -36.05 -19.60 5.05
CA CYS A 495 -35.36 -19.09 6.23
C CYS A 495 -36.20 -19.25 7.53
N TYR A 496 -35.62 -19.93 8.53
CA TYR A 496 -36.21 -20.27 9.84
C TYR A 496 -37.41 -21.22 9.81
N GLN A 497 -37.66 -21.88 8.68
CA GLN A 497 -38.74 -22.85 8.52
C GLN A 497 -38.19 -24.21 8.08
N GLU A 498 -36.88 -24.42 8.16
CA GLU A 498 -36.14 -25.58 7.66
C GLU A 498 -36.26 -26.83 8.55
N PHE A 499 -37.49 -27.18 8.96
CA PHE A 499 -37.75 -28.26 9.91
C PHE A 499 -37.49 -29.65 9.32
N ILE A 500 -37.87 -29.92 8.07
CA ILE A 500 -37.60 -31.18 7.39
C ILE A 500 -36.09 -31.33 7.14
N ALA A 501 -35.43 -30.27 6.68
CA ALA A 501 -33.98 -30.29 6.48
C ALA A 501 -33.25 -30.53 7.80
N HIS A 502 -33.63 -29.80 8.86
CA HIS A 502 -33.08 -29.97 10.20
C HIS A 502 -33.27 -31.39 10.75
N GLU A 503 -34.48 -31.93 10.68
CA GLU A 503 -34.80 -33.29 11.12
C GLU A 503 -33.97 -34.33 10.34
N THR A 504 -33.87 -34.16 9.02
CA THR A 504 -33.12 -35.07 8.15
C THR A 504 -31.64 -35.11 8.51
N LEU A 505 -31.01 -33.94 8.69
CA LEU A 505 -29.58 -33.82 8.99
C LEU A 505 -29.25 -34.34 10.39
N THR A 506 -30.06 -33.98 11.38
CA THR A 506 -29.87 -34.37 12.78
C THR A 506 -30.10 -35.87 12.98
N SER A 507 -31.19 -36.42 12.45
CA SER A 507 -31.45 -37.87 12.46
C SER A 507 -30.38 -38.66 11.72
N TYR A 508 -29.84 -38.16 10.61
CA TYR A 508 -28.76 -38.85 9.89
C TYR A 508 -27.48 -38.97 10.74
N LEU A 509 -27.08 -37.90 11.43
CA LEU A 509 -25.93 -37.90 12.33
C LEU A 509 -26.16 -38.79 13.57
N GLU A 510 -27.34 -38.73 14.19
CA GLU A 510 -27.71 -39.58 15.33
C GLU A 510 -27.69 -41.08 14.98
N ASN A 511 -28.19 -41.45 13.80
CA ASN A 511 -28.16 -42.83 13.31
C ASN A 511 -26.74 -43.36 13.08
N LEU A 512 -25.77 -42.48 12.86
CA LEU A 512 -24.35 -42.81 12.78
C LEU A 512 -23.64 -42.81 14.14
N GLY A 513 -24.37 -42.52 15.23
CA GLY A 513 -23.89 -42.57 16.61
C GLY A 513 -23.32 -41.25 17.13
N PHE A 514 -23.48 -40.13 16.42
CA PHE A 514 -23.07 -38.82 16.94
C PHE A 514 -24.08 -38.26 17.94
N SER A 515 -23.58 -37.59 18.99
CA SER A 515 -24.43 -36.85 19.92
C SER A 515 -24.81 -35.50 19.31
N VAL A 516 -26.06 -35.35 18.90
CA VAL A 516 -26.59 -34.14 18.28
C VAL A 516 -27.44 -33.36 19.28
N GLN A 517 -27.16 -32.07 19.41
CA GLN A 517 -28.03 -31.12 20.11
C GLN A 517 -28.88 -30.39 19.08
N ARG A 518 -30.20 -30.48 19.22
CA ARG A 518 -31.18 -29.86 18.33
C ARG A 518 -31.69 -28.55 18.94
N GLY A 519 -31.99 -27.53 18.14
CA GLY A 519 -32.53 -26.25 18.61
C GLY A 519 -31.51 -25.42 19.41
N THR A 520 -30.28 -25.33 18.91
CA THR A 520 -29.16 -24.71 19.63
C THR A 520 -29.17 -23.18 19.55
N TYR A 521 -28.47 -22.51 20.49
CA TYR A 521 -28.21 -21.05 20.42
C TYR A 521 -29.46 -20.19 20.11
N GLY A 522 -30.62 -20.56 20.64
CA GLY A 522 -31.88 -19.81 20.48
C GLY A 522 -32.54 -19.89 19.09
N LEU A 523 -32.07 -20.76 18.19
CA LEU A 523 -32.67 -20.98 16.86
C LEU A 523 -33.21 -22.41 16.75
N GLU A 524 -34.52 -22.54 16.53
CA GLU A 524 -35.23 -23.84 16.51
C GLU A 524 -34.68 -24.81 15.45
N THR A 525 -34.39 -24.31 14.25
CA THR A 525 -33.87 -25.11 13.13
C THR A 525 -32.35 -25.14 13.08
N SER A 526 -31.63 -24.81 14.16
CA SER A 526 -30.18 -25.00 14.27
C SER A 526 -29.83 -26.30 15.01
N PHE A 527 -28.62 -26.81 14.83
CA PHE A 527 -28.11 -27.95 15.57
C PHE A 527 -26.59 -27.88 15.75
N GLU A 528 -26.06 -28.62 16.72
CA GLU A 528 -24.63 -28.90 16.79
C GLU A 528 -24.35 -30.37 17.09
N ALA A 529 -23.26 -30.89 16.55
CA ALA A 529 -22.70 -32.17 16.97
C ALA A 529 -21.19 -32.04 17.12
N ALA A 530 -20.64 -32.61 18.19
CA ALA A 530 -19.22 -32.53 18.51
C ALA A 530 -18.56 -33.91 18.51
N PHE A 531 -17.28 -33.97 18.18
CA PHE A 531 -16.47 -35.18 18.21
C PHE A 531 -15.04 -34.87 18.65
N GLY A 532 -14.46 -35.76 19.46
CA GLY A 532 -13.08 -35.64 19.95
C GLY A 532 -12.96 -34.77 21.21
N GLU A 533 -11.78 -34.85 21.83
CA GLU A 533 -11.43 -34.16 23.06
C GLU A 533 -10.01 -33.60 23.00
N GLY A 534 -9.75 -32.55 23.77
CA GLY A 534 -8.45 -31.88 23.82
C GLY A 534 -8.06 -31.16 22.53
N GLY A 535 -6.92 -30.47 22.54
CA GLY A 535 -6.37 -29.79 21.36
C GLY A 535 -7.23 -28.66 20.78
N ARG A 536 -6.90 -28.29 19.54
CA ARG A 536 -7.56 -27.23 18.75
C ARG A 536 -8.97 -27.65 18.35
N GLN A 537 -9.86 -26.69 18.12
CA GLN A 537 -11.20 -26.95 17.60
C GLN A 537 -11.36 -26.49 16.14
N VAL A 538 -11.98 -27.33 15.30
CA VAL A 538 -12.41 -26.96 13.94
C VAL A 538 -13.93 -27.07 13.85
N VAL A 539 -14.56 -26.07 13.25
CA VAL A 539 -16.02 -25.99 13.07
C VAL A 539 -16.37 -26.16 11.59
N PHE A 540 -17.31 -27.03 11.26
CA PHE A 540 -17.93 -27.09 9.93
C PHE A 540 -19.27 -26.36 9.96
N CYS A 541 -19.44 -25.34 9.12
CA CYS A 541 -20.72 -24.65 8.97
C CYS A 541 -21.56 -25.34 7.90
N CYS A 542 -22.82 -25.64 8.21
CA CYS A 542 -23.72 -26.43 7.38
C CYS A 542 -25.01 -25.65 7.09
N GLU A 543 -25.18 -25.16 5.87
CA GLU A 543 -26.40 -24.45 5.41
C GLU A 543 -27.37 -25.38 4.71
N TYR A 544 -28.67 -25.06 4.79
CA TYR A 544 -29.75 -25.90 4.26
C TYR A 544 -31.08 -25.15 4.04
N ASP A 545 -31.09 -23.82 4.03
CA ASP A 545 -32.28 -23.05 3.65
C ASP A 545 -32.46 -22.94 2.13
N ALA A 546 -33.68 -22.67 1.70
CA ALA A 546 -34.06 -22.53 0.30
C ALA A 546 -34.65 -21.13 0.00
N LEU A 547 -34.79 -20.84 -1.28
CA LEU A 547 -35.32 -19.57 -1.78
C LEU A 547 -36.82 -19.67 -2.11
N PRO A 548 -37.59 -18.57 -1.91
CA PRO A 548 -39.00 -18.51 -2.31
C PRO A 548 -39.19 -18.84 -3.79
N ASP A 549 -40.19 -19.68 -4.08
CA ASP A 549 -40.66 -20.07 -5.43
C ASP A 549 -39.67 -20.84 -6.32
N ILE A 550 -38.36 -20.88 -6.00
CA ILE A 550 -37.32 -21.48 -6.86
C ILE A 550 -36.53 -22.61 -6.19
N GLY A 551 -36.84 -22.95 -4.94
CA GLY A 551 -36.25 -24.07 -4.22
C GLY A 551 -34.78 -23.84 -3.86
N HIS A 552 -33.96 -24.90 -3.84
CA HIS A 552 -32.52 -24.81 -3.57
C HIS A 552 -31.71 -24.26 -4.76
N ALA A 553 -32.11 -23.09 -5.27
CA ALA A 553 -31.46 -22.40 -6.38
C ALA A 553 -30.10 -21.76 -6.02
N CYS A 554 -29.67 -21.88 -4.77
CA CYS A 554 -28.32 -21.58 -4.30
C CYS A 554 -27.50 -22.85 -3.96
N GLY A 555 -28.13 -24.02 -4.04
CA GLY A 555 -27.47 -25.31 -3.84
C GLY A 555 -27.16 -25.67 -2.38
N HIS A 556 -27.91 -25.14 -1.40
CA HIS A 556 -27.68 -25.41 0.02
C HIS A 556 -27.86 -26.91 0.37
N ASN A 557 -28.64 -27.67 -0.41
CA ASN A 557 -28.67 -29.13 -0.32
C ASN A 557 -27.28 -29.78 -0.52
N LEU A 558 -26.40 -29.20 -1.35
CA LEU A 558 -25.03 -29.67 -1.58
C LEU A 558 -24.06 -29.16 -0.52
N ILE A 559 -24.29 -27.96 0.03
CA ILE A 559 -23.53 -27.43 1.18
C ILE A 559 -23.73 -28.34 2.39
N ALA A 560 -24.97 -28.70 2.68
CA ALA A 560 -25.30 -29.64 3.74
C ALA A 560 -24.61 -30.99 3.55
N THR A 561 -24.72 -31.58 2.34
CA THR A 561 -24.09 -32.85 1.99
C THR A 561 -22.57 -32.80 2.18
N SER A 562 -21.90 -31.79 1.63
CA SER A 562 -20.43 -31.70 1.68
C SER A 562 -19.91 -31.45 3.09
N SER A 563 -20.62 -30.65 3.89
CA SER A 563 -20.25 -30.34 5.29
C SER A 563 -20.42 -31.55 6.21
N ILE A 564 -21.54 -32.29 6.09
CA ILE A 564 -21.75 -33.54 6.85
C ILE A 564 -20.71 -34.59 6.45
N ALA A 565 -20.47 -34.79 5.14
CA ALA A 565 -19.47 -35.73 4.66
C ALA A 565 -18.07 -35.40 5.20
N ALA A 566 -17.70 -34.11 5.19
CA ALA A 566 -16.41 -33.66 5.68
C ALA A 566 -16.25 -33.90 7.19
N PHE A 567 -17.27 -33.55 7.98
CA PHE A 567 -17.29 -33.79 9.42
C PHE A 567 -17.13 -35.27 9.76
N ILE A 568 -17.92 -36.16 9.14
CA ILE A 568 -17.87 -37.60 9.41
C ILE A 568 -16.53 -38.20 8.96
N GLY A 569 -16.02 -37.78 7.78
CA GLY A 569 -14.74 -38.25 7.27
C GLY A 569 -13.57 -37.86 8.19
N ALA A 570 -13.54 -36.61 8.64
CA ALA A 570 -12.52 -36.12 9.57
C ALA A 570 -12.64 -36.80 10.94
N ALA A 571 -13.86 -36.97 11.48
CA ALA A 571 -14.09 -37.67 12.74
C ALA A 571 -13.62 -39.12 12.70
N HIS A 572 -13.88 -39.84 11.60
CA HIS A 572 -13.41 -41.19 11.41
C HIS A 572 -11.87 -41.28 11.42
N ALA A 573 -11.19 -40.41 10.68
CA ALA A 573 -9.72 -40.40 10.67
C ALA A 573 -9.12 -39.98 12.02
N MET A 574 -9.75 -39.05 12.74
CA MET A 574 -9.34 -38.71 14.11
C MET A 574 -9.45 -39.90 15.06
N SER A 575 -10.52 -40.68 14.95
CA SER A 575 -10.72 -41.90 15.75
C SER A 575 -9.67 -42.96 15.43
N GLU A 576 -9.48 -43.30 14.15
CA GLU A 576 -8.57 -44.37 13.73
C GLU A 576 -7.09 -44.04 14.00
N LEU A 577 -6.71 -42.76 13.88
CA LEU A 577 -5.33 -42.29 14.07
C LEU A 577 -5.08 -41.68 15.45
N GLN A 578 -6.08 -41.68 16.33
CA GLN A 578 -6.00 -41.13 17.69
C GLN A 578 -5.48 -39.68 17.71
N ILE A 579 -5.99 -38.85 16.80
CA ILE A 579 -5.57 -37.45 16.65
C ILE A 579 -6.22 -36.62 17.77
N PRO A 580 -5.45 -35.92 18.62
CA PRO A 580 -6.00 -35.03 19.62
C PRO A 580 -6.60 -33.79 18.94
N GLY A 581 -7.81 -33.39 19.34
CA GLY A 581 -8.53 -32.30 18.70
C GLY A 581 -10.04 -32.39 18.91
N ARG A 582 -10.73 -31.30 18.60
CA ARG A 582 -12.19 -31.19 18.64
C ARG A 582 -12.73 -30.85 17.26
N LEU A 583 -13.73 -31.58 16.79
CA LEU A 583 -14.55 -31.21 15.65
C LEU A 583 -15.94 -30.83 16.13
N ARG A 584 -16.53 -29.83 15.49
CA ARG A 584 -17.93 -29.51 15.66
C ARG A 584 -18.56 -29.23 14.30
N ILE A 585 -19.70 -29.84 14.00
CA ILE A 585 -20.55 -29.40 12.91
C ILE A 585 -21.67 -28.54 13.49
N LEU A 586 -21.91 -27.39 12.87
CA LEU A 586 -22.92 -26.42 13.26
C LEU A 586 -23.91 -26.25 12.12
N GLY A 587 -25.18 -26.55 12.36
CA GLY A 587 -26.28 -26.27 11.47
C GLY A 587 -26.62 -24.78 11.49
N THR A 588 -26.47 -24.12 10.35
CA THR A 588 -26.60 -22.67 10.19
C THR A 588 -27.78 -22.34 9.27
N PRO A 589 -29.01 -22.18 9.80
CA PRO A 589 -30.19 -21.90 9.00
C PRO A 589 -30.19 -20.46 8.44
N ALA A 590 -31.13 -20.17 7.54
CA ALA A 590 -31.48 -18.81 7.12
C ALA A 590 -30.35 -17.93 6.52
N GLU A 591 -29.44 -18.47 5.71
CA GLU A 591 -28.37 -17.69 5.08
C GLU A 591 -28.89 -16.70 4.02
N GLU A 592 -29.97 -17.00 3.30
CA GLU A 592 -30.38 -16.20 2.13
C GLU A 592 -30.90 -14.79 2.48
N GLY A 593 -31.35 -14.62 3.72
CA GLY A 593 -31.87 -13.34 4.19
C GLY A 593 -32.08 -13.18 5.69
N GLY A 594 -32.05 -14.26 6.46
CA GLY A 594 -32.15 -14.20 7.92
C GLY A 594 -30.81 -13.99 8.62
N GLY A 595 -29.67 -14.21 7.97
CA GLY A 595 -28.35 -14.07 8.61
C GLY A 595 -28.22 -14.97 9.83
N GLY A 596 -28.59 -16.24 9.72
CA GLY A 596 -28.60 -17.17 10.86
C GLY A 596 -27.24 -17.28 11.53
N LYS A 597 -26.12 -17.21 10.80
CA LYS A 597 -24.77 -17.21 11.44
C LYS A 597 -24.53 -15.96 12.28
N ALA A 598 -25.07 -14.81 11.89
CA ALA A 598 -24.96 -13.59 12.70
C ALA A 598 -25.67 -13.77 14.06
N LEU A 599 -26.88 -14.34 14.07
CA LEU A 599 -27.61 -14.65 15.30
C LEU A 599 -26.92 -15.74 16.12
N LEU A 600 -26.38 -16.78 15.48
CA LEU A 600 -25.61 -17.82 16.16
C LEU A 600 -24.36 -17.24 16.85
N ILE A 601 -23.66 -16.30 16.20
CA ILE A 601 -22.54 -15.57 16.79
C ILE A 601 -22.99 -14.77 18.02
N GLU A 602 -24.08 -14.00 17.90
CA GLU A 602 -24.65 -13.21 19.01
C GLU A 602 -25.04 -14.09 20.21
N ASN A 603 -25.54 -15.30 19.94
CA ASN A 603 -25.95 -16.27 20.94
C ASN A 603 -24.82 -17.19 21.43
N GLY A 604 -23.57 -16.93 21.04
CA GLY A 604 -22.39 -17.57 21.61
C GLY A 604 -21.88 -18.83 20.89
N ALA A 605 -22.39 -19.15 19.70
CA ALA A 605 -21.98 -20.37 18.97
C ALA A 605 -20.47 -20.44 18.67
N PHE A 606 -19.80 -19.30 18.57
CA PHE A 606 -18.36 -19.21 18.32
C PHE A 606 -17.56 -18.74 19.54
N THR A 607 -18.06 -18.97 20.76
CA THR A 607 -17.39 -18.55 22.02
C THR A 607 -16.87 -19.76 22.81
N PRO A 608 -15.64 -19.72 23.36
CA PRO A 608 -14.58 -18.72 23.11
C PRO A 608 -14.01 -18.84 21.69
N ALA A 609 -13.78 -17.70 21.03
CA ALA A 609 -13.34 -17.66 19.63
C ALA A 609 -11.86 -18.06 19.48
N GLU A 610 -11.07 -17.87 20.53
CA GLU A 610 -9.67 -18.24 20.63
C GLU A 610 -9.45 -19.77 20.54
N ASP A 611 -10.42 -20.57 21.00
CA ASP A 611 -10.36 -22.03 20.96
C ASP A 611 -10.59 -22.60 19.55
N ILE A 612 -11.25 -21.82 18.68
CA ILE A 612 -11.61 -22.23 17.33
C ILE A 612 -10.47 -21.87 16.39
N ALA A 613 -9.75 -22.88 15.92
CA ALA A 613 -8.61 -22.73 15.03
C ALA A 613 -9.04 -22.49 13.57
N ALA A 614 -10.19 -23.04 13.15
CA ALA A 614 -10.79 -22.73 11.86
C ALA A 614 -12.30 -23.00 11.83
N ALA A 615 -13.05 -22.21 11.06
CA ALA A 615 -14.39 -22.53 10.58
C ALA A 615 -14.35 -22.81 9.08
N ILE A 616 -14.89 -23.95 8.63
CA ILE A 616 -14.74 -24.48 7.27
C ILE A 616 -16.12 -24.66 6.64
N MET A 617 -16.24 -24.19 5.41
CA MET A 617 -17.44 -24.33 4.57
C MET A 617 -17.03 -24.27 3.09
N ALA A 618 -17.86 -24.81 2.21
CA ALA A 618 -17.74 -24.57 0.78
C ALA A 618 -19.12 -24.42 0.11
N HIS A 619 -19.15 -23.66 -0.99
CA HIS A 619 -20.37 -23.29 -1.69
C HIS A 619 -20.36 -23.82 -3.15
N PRO A 620 -21.46 -24.38 -3.68
CA PRO A 620 -21.52 -24.74 -5.10
C PRO A 620 -21.63 -23.50 -6.00
N MET A 621 -21.02 -23.54 -7.18
CA MET A 621 -21.18 -22.50 -8.21
C MET A 621 -21.25 -23.14 -9.60
N ALA A 622 -21.84 -22.45 -10.56
CA ALA A 622 -21.90 -22.94 -11.93
C ALA A 622 -20.49 -22.98 -12.54
N GLU A 623 -20.12 -24.08 -13.20
CA GLU A 623 -18.78 -24.30 -13.78
C GLU A 623 -18.30 -23.14 -14.68
N HIS A 624 -19.21 -22.56 -15.47
CA HIS A 624 -18.91 -21.46 -16.39
C HIS A 624 -18.63 -20.11 -15.69
N SER A 625 -18.95 -19.97 -14.40
CA SER A 625 -18.67 -18.75 -13.63
C SER A 625 -17.20 -18.62 -13.25
N LEU A 626 -16.47 -19.74 -13.23
CA LEU A 626 -15.06 -19.81 -12.81
C LEU A 626 -14.13 -20.27 -13.94
N SER A 627 -14.63 -21.12 -14.84
CA SER A 627 -13.86 -21.64 -15.97
C SER A 627 -13.73 -20.59 -17.08
N THR A 628 -12.52 -20.49 -17.63
CA THR A 628 -12.24 -19.65 -18.82
C THR A 628 -12.18 -20.55 -20.06
N ALA A 629 -12.20 -19.96 -21.25
CA ALA A 629 -12.09 -20.71 -22.51
C ALA A 629 -10.86 -21.65 -22.54
N ASP A 630 -9.79 -21.29 -21.83
CA ASP A 630 -8.49 -21.99 -21.87
C ASP A 630 -8.22 -22.87 -20.64
N ARG A 631 -9.04 -22.81 -19.57
CA ARG A 631 -8.85 -23.61 -18.35
C ARG A 631 -10.17 -23.89 -17.64
N LYS A 632 -10.51 -25.17 -17.55
CA LYS A 632 -11.53 -25.69 -16.65
C LYS A 632 -10.95 -25.84 -15.25
N CYS A 633 -11.67 -25.38 -14.24
CA CYS A 633 -11.30 -25.56 -12.84
C CYS A 633 -12.46 -26.16 -12.06
N SER A 634 -12.12 -26.94 -11.04
CA SER A 634 -13.08 -27.62 -10.18
C SER A 634 -13.58 -26.73 -9.05
N GLY A 635 -12.96 -25.56 -8.82
CA GLY A 635 -13.35 -24.66 -7.75
C GLY A 635 -12.37 -23.52 -7.47
N VAL A 636 -12.66 -22.77 -6.39
CA VAL A 636 -11.83 -21.68 -5.85
C VAL A 636 -11.68 -21.87 -4.34
N ALA A 637 -10.49 -21.63 -3.79
CA ALA A 637 -10.23 -21.74 -2.36
C ALA A 637 -10.46 -20.43 -1.58
N GLY A 638 -10.12 -19.28 -2.15
CA GLY A 638 -10.19 -17.96 -1.52
C GLY A 638 -11.31 -17.10 -2.09
N LEU A 639 -12.57 -17.45 -1.80
CA LEU A 639 -13.68 -16.58 -2.17
C LEU A 639 -13.65 -15.29 -1.33
N THR A 640 -13.87 -14.15 -1.98
CA THR A 640 -14.08 -12.87 -1.31
C THR A 640 -15.43 -12.32 -1.75
N LEU A 641 -16.20 -11.80 -0.81
CA LEU A 641 -17.57 -11.29 -1.01
C LEU A 641 -17.72 -9.95 -0.30
N ILE A 642 -18.67 -9.15 -0.74
CA ILE A 642 -18.81 -7.76 -0.27
C ILE A 642 -19.80 -7.66 0.89
N ALA A 643 -19.66 -6.62 1.71
CA ALA A 643 -20.57 -6.35 2.81
C ALA A 643 -21.89 -5.77 2.31
N SER A 644 -22.98 -6.08 3.02
CA SER A 644 -24.34 -5.65 2.67
C SER A 644 -25.16 -5.30 3.91
N HIS A 645 -25.72 -4.08 3.93
CA HIS A 645 -26.84 -3.73 4.80
C HIS A 645 -28.14 -3.85 4.00
N LYS A 646 -29.13 -4.54 4.57
CA LYS A 646 -30.52 -4.52 4.10
C LYS A 646 -31.36 -3.90 5.22
N PHE A 647 -32.28 -3.00 4.89
CA PHE A 647 -33.14 -2.36 5.89
C PHE A 647 -34.41 -1.81 5.25
N ARG A 648 -35.46 -1.67 6.06
CA ARG A 648 -36.73 -1.08 5.68
C ARG A 648 -36.81 0.34 6.22
N ALA A 649 -37.25 1.27 5.39
CA ALA A 649 -37.56 2.64 5.77
C ALA A 649 -39.07 2.88 5.64
N GLU A 650 -39.70 3.25 6.74
CA GLU A 650 -41.13 3.53 6.83
C GLU A 650 -41.32 5.02 7.15
N PHE A 651 -42.31 5.65 6.51
CA PHE A 651 -42.68 7.05 6.71
C PHE A 651 -44.15 7.16 7.08
N TRP A 652 -44.46 7.99 8.08
CA TRP A 652 -45.84 8.31 8.50
C TRP A 652 -46.11 9.81 8.47
N GLY A 653 -47.25 10.16 7.89
CA GLY A 653 -47.82 11.50 7.83
C GLY A 653 -49.33 11.46 8.08
N GLU A 654 -50.08 12.32 7.40
CA GLU A 654 -51.52 12.50 7.62
C GLU A 654 -52.27 12.60 6.29
N SER A 655 -53.37 11.87 6.17
CA SER A 655 -54.20 11.86 4.96
C SER A 655 -55.04 13.12 4.88
N ALA A 656 -55.15 13.69 3.68
CA ALA A 656 -56.12 14.73 3.35
C ALA A 656 -56.58 14.57 1.90
N HIS A 657 -57.69 15.24 1.54
CA HIS A 657 -58.17 15.24 0.16
C HIS A 657 -57.21 16.06 -0.71
N ALA A 658 -56.55 15.42 -1.66
CA ALA A 658 -55.42 15.99 -2.41
C ALA A 658 -55.76 17.30 -3.14
N ALA A 659 -57.00 17.46 -3.62
CA ALA A 659 -57.43 18.69 -4.29
C ALA A 659 -58.17 19.70 -3.40
N ALA A 660 -58.85 19.26 -2.34
CA ALA A 660 -59.81 20.10 -1.62
C ALA A 660 -59.16 20.79 -0.42
N GLU A 661 -58.30 20.06 0.31
CA GLU A 661 -57.65 20.57 1.52
C GLU A 661 -56.22 19.99 1.67
N PRO A 662 -55.32 20.15 0.68
CA PRO A 662 -53.99 19.55 0.75
C PRO A 662 -53.12 20.09 1.90
N TRP A 663 -53.36 21.31 2.37
CA TRP A 663 -52.60 21.94 3.47
C TRP A 663 -52.83 21.30 4.84
N SER A 664 -53.87 20.50 5.01
CA SER A 664 -54.13 19.73 6.23
C SER A 664 -53.44 18.36 6.22
N GLY A 665 -52.80 17.97 5.11
CA GLY A 665 -52.14 16.67 4.97
C GLY A 665 -50.62 16.75 5.12
N THR A 666 -50.01 15.62 5.49
CA THR A 666 -48.56 15.42 5.51
C THR A 666 -48.21 14.22 4.64
N ASN A 667 -47.55 14.45 3.50
CA ASN A 667 -47.43 13.45 2.43
C ASN A 667 -46.24 12.50 2.62
N ALA A 668 -46.53 11.25 2.99
CA ALA A 668 -45.52 10.20 3.18
C ALA A 668 -44.89 9.73 1.85
N LEU A 669 -45.63 9.78 0.73
CA LEU A 669 -45.08 9.43 -0.58
C LEU A 669 -44.03 10.46 -1.02
N ASP A 670 -44.28 11.75 -0.77
CA ASP A 670 -43.30 12.80 -1.07
C ASP A 670 -42.01 12.61 -0.24
N ALA A 671 -42.12 12.15 1.01
CA ALA A 671 -40.98 11.85 1.86
C ALA A 671 -40.10 10.75 1.25
N ALA A 672 -40.72 9.67 0.76
CA ALA A 672 -40.06 8.56 0.10
C ALA A 672 -39.43 8.95 -1.25
N VAL A 673 -40.14 9.74 -2.06
CA VAL A 673 -39.62 10.26 -3.34
C VAL A 673 -38.44 11.19 -3.09
N ALA A 674 -38.51 12.07 -2.08
CA ALA A 674 -37.41 12.93 -1.67
C ALA A 674 -36.21 12.08 -1.21
N ALA A 675 -36.42 11.06 -0.37
CA ALA A 675 -35.37 10.14 0.06
C ALA A 675 -34.69 9.43 -1.13
N TYR A 676 -35.48 8.94 -2.09
CA TYR A 676 -34.97 8.30 -3.31
C TYR A 676 -34.14 9.27 -4.18
N ASN A 677 -34.62 10.50 -4.36
CA ASN A 677 -33.92 11.55 -5.11
C ASN A 677 -32.63 11.97 -4.41
N ASN A 678 -32.66 12.12 -3.08
CA ASN A 678 -31.47 12.40 -2.27
C ASN A 678 -30.41 11.31 -2.43
N ALA A 679 -30.82 10.03 -2.42
CA ALA A 679 -29.91 8.92 -2.69
C ALA A 679 -29.41 8.93 -4.14
N ALA A 680 -30.22 9.35 -5.11
CA ALA A 680 -29.82 9.47 -6.52
C ALA A 680 -28.72 10.50 -6.72
N VAL A 681 -28.82 11.68 -6.11
CA VAL A 681 -27.75 12.69 -6.17
C VAL A 681 -26.50 12.27 -5.37
N LEU A 682 -26.69 11.52 -4.28
CA LEU A 682 -25.57 10.96 -3.50
C LEU A 682 -24.70 10.03 -4.34
N ARG A 683 -25.24 9.31 -5.33
CA ARG A 683 -24.48 8.38 -6.19
C ARG A 683 -23.31 9.03 -6.94
N GLN A 684 -23.31 10.35 -7.15
CA GLN A 684 -22.14 11.03 -7.72
C GLN A 684 -20.92 10.99 -6.77
N GLN A 685 -21.15 10.88 -5.46
CA GLN A 685 -20.16 11.00 -4.39
C GLN A 685 -19.87 9.68 -3.65
N ILE A 686 -20.32 8.54 -4.19
CA ILE A 686 -19.98 7.20 -3.71
C ILE A 686 -18.82 6.63 -4.55
N SER A 687 -18.13 5.63 -4.02
CA SER A 687 -17.03 4.98 -4.74
C SER A 687 -17.58 4.11 -5.89
N PRO A 688 -16.82 3.89 -6.99
CA PRO A 688 -17.29 3.10 -8.14
C PRO A 688 -17.67 1.64 -7.84
N ASP A 689 -17.21 1.11 -6.70
CA ASP A 689 -17.43 -0.25 -6.18
C ASP A 689 -18.51 -0.31 -5.09
N GLU A 690 -19.19 0.81 -4.80
CA GLU A 690 -20.30 0.91 -3.86
C GLU A 690 -21.66 0.89 -4.57
N ARG A 691 -22.70 0.32 -3.95
CA ARG A 691 -24.05 0.26 -4.53
C ARG A 691 -25.10 0.69 -3.50
N ILE A 692 -26.10 1.43 -3.99
CA ILE A 692 -27.33 1.79 -3.28
C ILE A 692 -28.50 1.40 -4.18
N HIS A 693 -29.38 0.55 -3.68
CA HIS A 693 -30.60 0.10 -4.37
C HIS A 693 -31.78 0.20 -3.40
N ALA A 694 -32.93 0.61 -3.93
CA ALA A 694 -34.15 0.80 -3.14
C ALA A 694 -35.39 0.54 -3.99
N ILE A 695 -36.45 0.07 -3.36
CA ILE A 695 -37.79 -0.06 -3.96
C ILE A 695 -38.82 0.61 -3.05
N ILE A 696 -39.90 1.12 -3.65
CA ILE A 696 -41.09 1.54 -2.90
C ILE A 696 -42.05 0.36 -2.88
N LYS A 697 -42.27 -0.23 -1.71
CA LYS A 697 -43.12 -1.39 -1.52
C LYS A 697 -44.60 -0.99 -1.42
N GLU A 698 -44.86 0.11 -0.73
CA GLU A 698 -46.19 0.71 -0.58
C GLU A 698 -46.04 2.22 -0.70
N GLY A 699 -46.78 2.86 -1.60
CA GLY A 699 -46.64 4.29 -1.91
C GLY A 699 -47.96 5.03 -2.10
N GLY A 700 -49.04 4.56 -1.48
CA GLY A 700 -50.40 5.09 -1.65
C GLY A 700 -51.29 4.22 -2.54
N VAL A 701 -52.61 4.40 -2.41
CA VAL A 701 -53.63 3.52 -3.00
C VAL A 701 -54.45 4.22 -4.09
N VAL A 702 -54.83 5.47 -3.87
CA VAL A 702 -55.68 6.27 -4.78
C VAL A 702 -55.12 7.67 -4.95
N THR A 703 -55.35 8.29 -6.11
CA THR A 703 -54.72 9.57 -6.50
C THR A 703 -55.32 10.81 -5.83
N ASN A 704 -56.55 10.72 -5.30
CA ASN A 704 -57.26 11.84 -4.69
C ASN A 704 -57.06 11.94 -3.15
N ILE A 705 -56.26 11.06 -2.56
CA ILE A 705 -55.94 11.04 -1.12
C ILE A 705 -54.43 11.18 -0.96
N ILE A 706 -53.99 12.12 -0.13
CA ILE A 706 -52.57 12.26 0.25
C ILE A 706 -52.16 11.00 1.05
N PRO A 707 -51.11 10.26 0.64
CA PRO A 707 -50.66 9.07 1.38
C PRO A 707 -50.16 9.39 2.78
N ALA A 708 -50.81 8.84 3.81
CA ALA A 708 -50.35 8.93 5.20
C ALA A 708 -49.24 7.93 5.57
N TYR A 709 -49.00 6.92 4.74
CA TYR A 709 -47.98 5.90 4.99
C TYR A 709 -47.28 5.50 3.70
N THR A 710 -45.97 5.24 3.79
CA THR A 710 -45.15 4.73 2.68
C THR A 710 -44.02 3.87 3.23
N CYS A 711 -43.70 2.79 2.53
CA CYS A 711 -42.69 1.81 2.92
C CYS A 711 -41.70 1.58 1.77
N MET A 712 -40.41 1.60 2.09
CA MET A 712 -39.32 1.33 1.16
C MET A 712 -38.39 0.25 1.69
N ASP A 713 -37.96 -0.66 0.84
CA ASP A 713 -36.88 -1.61 1.17
C ASP A 713 -35.58 -1.13 0.50
N TRP A 714 -34.51 -1.05 1.28
CA TRP A 714 -33.22 -0.51 0.90
C TRP A 714 -32.12 -1.55 1.04
N GLY A 715 -31.12 -1.46 0.16
CA GLY A 715 -29.87 -2.20 0.26
C GLY A 715 -28.66 -1.30 -0.03
N VAL A 716 -27.62 -1.47 0.78
CA VAL A 716 -26.35 -0.75 0.68
C VAL A 716 -25.23 -1.76 0.67
N ARG A 717 -24.38 -1.73 -0.36
CA ARG A 717 -23.24 -2.65 -0.51
C ARG A 717 -21.93 -1.92 -0.69
N ALA A 718 -20.87 -2.46 -0.10
CA ALA A 718 -19.51 -1.97 -0.26
C ALA A 718 -18.50 -3.12 -0.06
N PRO A 719 -17.26 -3.02 -0.58
CA PRO A 719 -16.28 -4.10 -0.46
C PRO A 719 -15.88 -4.49 0.96
N THR A 720 -16.07 -3.60 1.94
CA THR A 720 -15.79 -3.88 3.36
C THR A 720 -16.92 -3.40 4.23
N PHE A 721 -17.13 -4.06 5.37
CA PHE A 721 -18.16 -3.70 6.35
C PHE A 721 -18.02 -2.24 6.82
N LYS A 722 -16.79 -1.80 7.14
CA LYS A 722 -16.52 -0.41 7.54
C LYS A 722 -16.91 0.62 6.47
N ARG A 723 -16.80 0.25 5.19
CA ARG A 723 -17.24 1.12 4.08
C ARG A 723 -18.75 1.07 3.90
N SER A 724 -19.38 -0.10 4.07
CA SER A 724 -20.83 -0.23 3.98
C SER A 724 -21.51 0.56 5.09
N GLU A 725 -20.96 0.56 6.32
CA GLU A 725 -21.47 1.38 7.43
C GLU A 725 -21.40 2.88 7.09
N LYS A 726 -20.26 3.35 6.58
CA LYS A 726 -20.11 4.77 6.19
C LYS A 726 -21.09 5.17 5.10
N LEU A 727 -21.36 4.27 4.15
CA LEU A 727 -22.32 4.52 3.08
C LEU A 727 -23.75 4.48 3.61
N PHE A 728 -24.07 3.52 4.48
CA PHE A 728 -25.35 3.41 5.16
C PHE A 728 -25.67 4.69 5.92
N GLU A 729 -24.72 5.26 6.68
CA GLU A 729 -24.92 6.52 7.40
C GLU A 729 -25.20 7.71 6.46
N LYS A 730 -24.65 7.72 5.24
CA LYS A 730 -25.00 8.74 4.24
C LYS A 730 -26.41 8.53 3.69
N VAL A 731 -26.80 7.29 3.40
CA VAL A 731 -28.15 6.94 2.92
C VAL A 731 -29.21 7.22 3.98
N LYS A 732 -28.91 6.93 5.25
CA LYS A 732 -29.73 7.28 6.40
C LYS A 732 -30.04 8.77 6.45
N LYS A 733 -29.02 9.63 6.26
CA LYS A 733 -29.21 11.09 6.16
C LYS A 733 -30.09 11.50 4.98
N CYS A 734 -30.01 10.81 3.84
CA CYS A 734 -30.90 11.05 2.70
C CYS A 734 -32.37 10.77 3.04
N ILE A 735 -32.62 9.70 3.79
CA ILE A 735 -33.95 9.30 4.27
C ILE A 735 -34.47 10.29 5.32
N GLU A 736 -33.65 10.61 6.32
CA GLU A 736 -33.97 11.60 7.36
C GLU A 736 -34.29 12.97 6.75
N ALA A 737 -33.54 13.41 5.74
CA ALA A 737 -33.80 14.66 5.04
C ALA A 737 -35.14 14.65 4.29
N GLY A 738 -35.54 13.50 3.71
CA GLY A 738 -36.84 13.33 3.06
C GLY A 738 -37.99 13.46 4.06
N ALA A 739 -37.89 12.79 5.21
CA ALA A 739 -38.85 12.91 6.29
C ALA A 739 -38.94 14.34 6.85
N LEU A 740 -37.78 14.96 7.10
CA LEU A 740 -37.69 16.32 7.63
C LEU A 740 -38.32 17.36 6.68
N ALA A 741 -38.05 17.24 5.38
CA ALA A 741 -38.55 18.19 4.39
C ALA A 741 -40.08 18.17 4.26
N THR A 742 -40.72 17.03 4.50
CA THR A 742 -42.19 16.88 4.41
C THR A 742 -42.89 16.98 5.75
N GLY A 743 -42.17 16.97 6.88
CA GLY A 743 -42.75 16.90 8.21
C GLY A 743 -43.20 15.49 8.63
N CYS A 744 -42.86 14.46 7.87
CA CYS A 744 -43.16 13.07 8.22
C CYS A 744 -42.28 12.58 9.38
N THR A 745 -42.82 11.62 10.14
CA THR A 745 -41.99 10.76 11.01
C THR A 745 -41.46 9.57 10.21
N HIS A 746 -40.34 8.99 10.64
CA HIS A 746 -39.77 7.82 9.96
C HIS A 746 -39.19 6.81 10.95
N LYS A 747 -39.07 5.56 10.49
CA LYS A 747 -38.44 4.47 11.22
C LYS A 747 -37.58 3.66 10.26
N LEU A 748 -36.38 3.30 10.72
CA LEU A 748 -35.51 2.37 10.01
C LEU A 748 -35.51 1.04 10.77
N THR A 749 -35.89 -0.04 10.11
CA THR A 749 -35.87 -1.40 10.64
C THR A 749 -34.78 -2.18 9.92
N MET A 750 -33.68 -2.48 10.63
CA MET A 750 -32.53 -3.19 10.05
C MET A 750 -32.85 -4.68 9.86
N SER A 751 -32.43 -5.23 8.72
CA SER A 751 -32.24 -6.67 8.57
C SER A 751 -30.82 -7.04 9.02
N PRO A 752 -30.56 -8.32 9.27
CA PRO A 752 -29.23 -8.84 9.60
C PRO A 752 -28.19 -8.36 8.59
N THR A 753 -27.08 -7.83 9.10
CA THR A 753 -26.02 -7.22 8.29
C THR A 753 -24.97 -8.26 7.95
N TYR A 754 -24.61 -8.34 6.67
CA TYR A 754 -23.63 -9.31 6.19
C TYR A 754 -22.29 -8.61 6.02
N TYR A 755 -21.26 -9.17 6.64
CA TYR A 755 -19.91 -8.61 6.56
C TYR A 755 -19.23 -9.09 5.29
N ASN A 756 -18.16 -8.40 4.87
CA ASN A 756 -17.35 -8.86 3.75
C ASN A 756 -16.62 -10.15 4.14
N LEU A 757 -16.67 -11.16 3.26
CA LEU A 757 -15.99 -12.43 3.47
C LEU A 757 -14.48 -12.25 3.29
N ARG A 758 -13.73 -12.60 4.34
CA ARG A 758 -12.25 -12.57 4.35
C ARG A 758 -11.69 -13.93 3.96
N ALA A 759 -10.83 -13.96 2.95
CA ALA A 759 -10.12 -15.17 2.57
C ALA A 759 -8.92 -15.40 3.51
N ASN A 760 -8.79 -16.61 4.04
CA ASN A 760 -7.62 -17.02 4.82
C ASN A 760 -6.60 -17.74 3.93
N GLU A 761 -5.55 -17.02 3.51
CA GLU A 761 -4.65 -17.49 2.47
C GLU A 761 -3.92 -18.79 2.83
N THR A 762 -3.58 -18.99 4.11
CA THR A 762 -2.98 -20.22 4.63
C THR A 762 -3.92 -21.41 4.45
N LEU A 763 -5.17 -21.30 4.93
CA LEU A 763 -6.17 -22.37 4.76
C LEU A 763 -6.42 -22.64 3.27
N CYS A 764 -6.52 -21.59 2.45
CA CYS A 764 -6.75 -21.72 1.00
C CYS A 764 -5.62 -22.48 0.31
N LYS A 765 -4.35 -22.17 0.62
CA LYS A 765 -3.18 -22.84 0.02
C LYS A 765 -3.09 -24.31 0.42
N VAL A 766 -3.38 -24.62 1.68
CA VAL A 766 -3.41 -26.00 2.18
C VAL A 766 -4.50 -26.80 1.46
N TYR A 767 -5.71 -26.22 1.35
CA TYR A 767 -6.81 -26.85 0.62
C TYR A 767 -6.45 -27.13 -0.85
N ILE A 768 -5.82 -26.19 -1.56
CA ILE A 768 -5.39 -26.39 -2.95
C ILE A 768 -4.38 -27.54 -3.06
N ALA A 769 -3.39 -27.58 -2.15
CA ALA A 769 -2.37 -28.61 -2.16
C ALA A 769 -2.95 -30.00 -1.92
N ASP A 770 -3.93 -30.13 -1.02
CA ASP A 770 -4.58 -31.40 -0.74
C ASP A 770 -5.57 -31.77 -1.88
N MET A 771 -6.33 -30.82 -2.43
CA MET A 771 -7.22 -31.06 -3.58
C MET A 771 -6.47 -31.52 -4.84
N ALA A 772 -5.27 -30.98 -5.09
CA ALA A 772 -4.42 -31.41 -6.20
C ALA A 772 -4.05 -32.92 -6.10
N LYS A 773 -3.91 -33.45 -4.88
CA LYS A 773 -3.64 -34.89 -4.66
C LYS A 773 -4.87 -35.76 -4.92
N VAL A 774 -6.07 -35.20 -4.76
CA VAL A 774 -7.34 -35.87 -5.11
C VAL A 774 -7.67 -35.71 -6.60
N GLY A 775 -6.78 -35.10 -7.39
CA GLY A 775 -6.92 -34.92 -8.84
C GLY A 775 -7.78 -33.73 -9.26
N GLU A 776 -8.02 -32.77 -8.36
CA GLU A 776 -8.86 -31.61 -8.63
C GLU A 776 -8.03 -30.33 -8.79
N ASP A 777 -8.37 -29.52 -9.80
CA ASP A 777 -7.71 -28.24 -10.06
C ASP A 777 -8.50 -27.08 -9.42
N VAL A 778 -7.94 -26.46 -8.38
CA VAL A 778 -8.58 -25.41 -7.61
C VAL A 778 -7.78 -24.11 -7.73
N LEU A 779 -8.45 -23.02 -8.07
CA LEU A 779 -7.85 -21.70 -8.13
C LEU A 779 -7.73 -21.08 -6.74
N LEU A 780 -6.70 -20.26 -6.51
CA LEU A 780 -6.58 -19.53 -5.25
C LEU A 780 -7.66 -18.45 -5.11
N TYR A 781 -7.88 -17.66 -6.16
CA TYR A 781 -8.86 -16.58 -6.19
C TYR A 781 -9.68 -16.67 -7.48
N PRO A 782 -10.94 -16.18 -7.49
CA PRO A 782 -11.72 -16.14 -8.72
C PRO A 782 -11.10 -15.13 -9.70
N PRO A 783 -11.25 -15.33 -11.02
CA PRO A 783 -10.69 -14.44 -12.04
C PRO A 783 -11.31 -13.05 -12.02
N THR A 784 -12.56 -12.94 -11.58
CA THR A 784 -13.32 -11.70 -11.45
C THR A 784 -13.79 -11.49 -10.01
N PRO A 785 -13.75 -10.24 -9.49
CA PRO A 785 -14.29 -9.93 -8.17
C PRO A 785 -15.78 -10.27 -8.08
N GLN A 786 -16.16 -10.95 -7.00
CA GLN A 786 -17.56 -11.33 -6.74
C GLN A 786 -18.26 -10.23 -5.93
N THR A 787 -19.53 -9.96 -6.26
CA THR A 787 -20.32 -8.87 -5.65
C THR A 787 -21.54 -9.37 -4.86
N ALA A 788 -21.61 -10.68 -4.63
CA ALA A 788 -22.55 -11.29 -3.70
C ALA A 788 -22.11 -11.08 -2.24
N SER A 789 -22.93 -11.54 -1.31
CA SER A 789 -22.74 -11.40 0.13
C SER A 789 -23.24 -12.67 0.81
N THR A 790 -22.57 -13.09 1.89
CA THR A 790 -22.94 -14.26 2.70
C THR A 790 -22.72 -13.95 4.17
N ASP A 791 -23.50 -14.57 5.06
CA ASP A 791 -23.31 -14.44 6.50
C ASP A 791 -22.10 -15.24 7.03
N MET A 792 -21.47 -16.10 6.22
CA MET A 792 -20.13 -16.64 6.51
C MET A 792 -19.09 -15.51 6.58
N GLY A 793 -19.38 -14.36 5.95
CA GLY A 793 -18.63 -13.13 6.15
C GLY A 793 -18.55 -12.74 7.62
N ASN A 794 -19.64 -12.88 8.38
CA ASN A 794 -19.66 -12.56 9.80
C ASN A 794 -18.76 -13.52 10.60
N VAL A 795 -18.78 -14.82 10.29
CA VAL A 795 -17.89 -15.83 10.92
C VAL A 795 -16.43 -15.50 10.68
N SER A 796 -16.07 -15.09 9.44
CA SER A 796 -14.69 -14.73 9.08
C SER A 796 -14.12 -13.50 9.81
N HIS A 797 -14.96 -12.76 10.52
CA HIS A 797 -14.53 -11.64 11.39
C HIS A 797 -14.39 -12.05 12.86
N ILE A 798 -14.83 -13.25 13.24
CA ILE A 798 -14.77 -13.77 14.62
C ILE A 798 -13.71 -14.87 14.75
N VAL A 799 -13.55 -15.74 13.75
CA VAL A 799 -12.59 -16.85 13.76
C VAL A 799 -11.91 -17.02 12.40
N PRO A 800 -10.69 -17.60 12.33
CA PRO A 800 -10.08 -17.99 11.06
C PRO A 800 -11.06 -18.85 10.27
N SER A 801 -11.27 -18.51 9.00
CA SER A 801 -12.35 -19.10 8.21
C SER A 801 -11.91 -19.49 6.81
N PHE A 802 -12.37 -20.64 6.35
CA PHE A 802 -12.27 -21.10 4.97
C PHE A 802 -13.67 -21.16 4.37
N HIS A 803 -13.85 -20.50 3.22
CA HIS A 803 -15.06 -20.56 2.43
C HIS A 803 -14.68 -20.78 0.96
N GLY A 804 -14.61 -22.05 0.60
CA GLY A 804 -14.28 -22.49 -0.75
C GLY A 804 -15.50 -22.46 -1.67
N VAL A 805 -15.25 -22.63 -2.97
CA VAL A 805 -16.28 -22.85 -3.99
C VAL A 805 -15.93 -24.11 -4.76
N PHE A 806 -16.92 -24.95 -5.05
CA PHE A 806 -16.78 -26.07 -5.97
C PHE A 806 -17.74 -25.94 -7.14
N CYS A 807 -17.28 -26.31 -8.34
CA CYS A 807 -18.05 -26.19 -9.56
C CYS A 807 -19.04 -27.36 -9.69
N ILE A 808 -20.29 -27.06 -10.05
CA ILE A 808 -21.27 -28.04 -10.50
C ILE A 808 -21.57 -27.84 -11.99
N PRO A 809 -21.87 -28.93 -12.73
CA PRO A 809 -22.19 -28.83 -14.14
C PRO A 809 -23.54 -28.14 -14.34
N THR A 810 -23.57 -27.14 -15.20
CA THR A 810 -24.79 -26.44 -15.62
C THR A 810 -24.77 -26.21 -17.12
N GLU A 811 -25.93 -25.95 -17.72
CA GLU A 811 -25.95 -25.38 -19.07
C GLU A 811 -25.26 -23.99 -19.09
N PRO A 812 -24.68 -23.58 -20.22
CA PRO A 812 -24.07 -22.25 -20.35
C PRO A 812 -25.08 -21.13 -20.07
N GLY A 813 -24.73 -20.20 -19.17
CA GLY A 813 -25.55 -19.03 -18.84
C GLY A 813 -26.55 -19.22 -17.69
N VAL A 814 -26.57 -20.40 -17.06
CA VAL A 814 -27.39 -20.66 -15.86
C VAL A 814 -26.80 -19.94 -14.65
N ALA A 815 -27.38 -18.80 -14.29
CA ALA A 815 -26.98 -18.06 -13.09
C ALA A 815 -27.48 -18.73 -11.80
N ILE A 816 -26.78 -18.50 -10.70
CA ILE A 816 -27.26 -18.83 -9.35
C ILE A 816 -28.56 -18.06 -9.04
N HIS A 817 -29.42 -18.60 -8.18
CA HIS A 817 -30.77 -18.10 -7.89
C HIS A 817 -31.71 -18.18 -9.11
N SER A 818 -31.54 -19.21 -9.94
CA SER A 818 -32.47 -19.56 -11.02
C SER A 818 -33.07 -20.95 -10.82
N PRO A 819 -34.30 -21.20 -11.31
CA PRO A 819 -34.89 -22.55 -11.30
C PRO A 819 -34.01 -23.61 -11.99
N GLN A 820 -33.27 -23.20 -13.02
CA GLN A 820 -32.33 -24.04 -13.75
C GLN A 820 -31.16 -24.45 -12.86
N PHE A 821 -30.62 -23.53 -12.05
CA PHE A 821 -29.57 -23.87 -11.09
C PHE A 821 -30.08 -24.83 -10.01
N ALA A 822 -31.31 -24.65 -9.53
CA ALA A 822 -31.93 -25.60 -8.60
C ALA A 822 -31.99 -27.00 -9.24
N SER A 823 -32.37 -27.11 -10.51
CA SER A 823 -32.38 -28.39 -11.22
C SER A 823 -30.97 -28.99 -11.37
N SER A 824 -29.96 -28.17 -11.67
CA SER A 824 -28.56 -28.60 -11.71
C SER A 824 -28.03 -29.05 -10.34
N ALA A 825 -28.49 -28.43 -9.24
CA ALA A 825 -28.08 -28.81 -7.88
C ALA A 825 -28.66 -30.17 -7.41
N ALA A 826 -29.60 -30.75 -8.18
CA ALA A 826 -30.22 -32.04 -7.90
C ALA A 826 -29.53 -33.22 -8.59
N THR A 827 -28.55 -32.95 -9.47
CA THR A 827 -27.98 -33.99 -10.33
C THR A 827 -26.96 -34.85 -9.61
N ASP A 828 -26.81 -36.08 -10.08
CA ASP A 828 -25.84 -37.03 -9.55
C ASP A 828 -24.39 -36.52 -9.72
N GLU A 829 -24.13 -35.74 -10.78
CA GLU A 829 -22.83 -35.09 -11.01
C GLU A 829 -22.57 -33.95 -10.01
N ALA A 830 -23.59 -33.16 -9.66
CA ALA A 830 -23.46 -32.11 -8.65
C ALA A 830 -23.21 -32.71 -7.26
N HIS A 831 -23.88 -33.81 -6.93
CA HIS A 831 -23.58 -34.60 -5.72
C HIS A 831 -22.14 -35.11 -5.72
N THR A 832 -21.66 -35.64 -6.84
CA THR A 832 -20.27 -36.11 -6.97
C THR A 832 -19.26 -34.98 -6.73
N ALA A 833 -19.52 -33.77 -7.23
CA ALA A 833 -18.71 -32.60 -6.97
C ALA A 833 -18.69 -32.20 -5.48
N ALA A 834 -19.84 -32.25 -4.81
CA ALA A 834 -19.95 -32.01 -3.37
C ALA A 834 -19.14 -33.04 -2.55
N ILE A 835 -19.17 -34.31 -2.92
CA ILE A 835 -18.38 -35.38 -2.28
C ILE A 835 -16.87 -35.18 -2.47
N LYS A 836 -16.43 -34.72 -3.64
CA LYS A 836 -15.02 -34.38 -3.87
C LYS A 836 -14.57 -33.20 -3.01
N CYS A 837 -15.40 -32.15 -2.92
CA CYS A 837 -15.14 -31.01 -2.05
C CYS A 837 -15.06 -31.41 -0.57
N ALA A 838 -15.96 -32.30 -0.12
CA ALA A 838 -15.98 -32.80 1.25
C ALA A 838 -14.65 -33.46 1.67
N LYS A 839 -14.00 -34.21 0.75
CA LYS A 839 -12.69 -34.82 1.00
C LYS A 839 -11.62 -33.77 1.28
N GLY A 840 -11.58 -32.70 0.48
CA GLY A 840 -10.68 -31.57 0.69
C GLY A 840 -10.93 -30.83 2.01
N MET A 841 -12.20 -30.59 2.35
CA MET A 841 -12.57 -29.95 3.63
C MET A 841 -12.20 -30.80 4.85
N ALA A 842 -12.40 -32.11 4.79
CA ALA A 842 -11.99 -33.03 5.85
C ALA A 842 -10.46 -33.06 6.04
N LEU A 843 -9.71 -33.09 4.94
CA LEU A 843 -8.25 -33.01 4.97
C LEU A 843 -7.76 -31.69 5.56
N LEU A 844 -8.35 -30.57 5.14
CA LEU A 844 -8.04 -29.25 5.69
C LEU A 844 -8.28 -29.20 7.21
N ALA A 845 -9.39 -29.77 7.69
CA ALA A 845 -9.66 -29.85 9.13
C ALA A 845 -8.55 -30.61 9.88
N LEU A 846 -8.12 -31.78 9.38
CA LEU A 846 -7.02 -32.52 9.98
C LEU A 846 -5.70 -31.74 9.97
N ARG A 847 -5.40 -31.03 8.87
CA ARG A 847 -4.20 -30.16 8.79
C ARG A 847 -4.20 -29.09 9.87
N VAL A 848 -5.34 -28.44 10.09
CA VAL A 848 -5.49 -27.42 11.13
C VAL A 848 -5.32 -28.02 12.53
N LEU A 849 -5.81 -29.25 12.75
CA LEU A 849 -5.68 -29.91 14.05
C LEU A 849 -4.23 -30.35 14.32
N THR A 850 -3.53 -30.86 13.32
CA THR A 850 -2.26 -31.60 13.48
C THR A 850 -1.00 -30.77 13.21
N ASP A 851 -1.08 -29.79 12.30
CA ASP A 851 0.06 -28.97 11.89
C ASP A 851 0.00 -27.57 12.53
N GLY A 852 0.89 -27.34 13.50
CA GLY A 852 1.01 -26.07 14.20
C GLY A 852 1.27 -24.88 13.26
N ASN A 853 2.02 -25.09 12.16
CA ASN A 853 2.29 -24.01 11.21
C ASN A 853 1.03 -23.60 10.43
N VAL A 854 0.16 -24.58 10.12
CA VAL A 854 -1.11 -24.30 9.43
C VAL A 854 -2.06 -23.55 10.37
N ALA A 855 -2.18 -23.99 11.63
CA ALA A 855 -3.02 -23.32 12.61
C ALA A 855 -2.52 -21.90 12.94
N ASP A 856 -1.22 -21.74 13.18
CA ASP A 856 -0.61 -20.45 13.51
C ASP A 856 -0.63 -19.51 12.30
N GLY A 857 -0.43 -20.04 11.09
CA GLY A 857 -0.60 -19.30 9.84
C GLY A 857 -2.05 -18.86 9.61
N ALA A 858 -3.02 -19.74 9.86
CA ALA A 858 -4.44 -19.39 9.77
C ALA A 858 -4.83 -18.31 10.78
N ARG A 859 -4.34 -18.39 12.03
CA ARG A 859 -4.56 -17.35 13.04
C ARG A 859 -3.92 -16.02 12.63
N LYS A 860 -2.68 -16.07 12.13
CA LYS A 860 -1.98 -14.88 11.66
C LYS A 860 -2.71 -14.20 10.50
N ASP A 861 -3.21 -14.96 9.53
CA ASP A 861 -3.98 -14.42 8.41
C ASP A 861 -5.31 -13.80 8.88
N PHE A 862 -5.96 -14.37 9.89
CA PHE A 862 -7.17 -13.83 10.50
C PHE A 862 -6.94 -12.50 11.24
N GLU A 863 -5.81 -12.35 11.93
CA GLU A 863 -5.46 -11.13 12.68
C GLU A 863 -5.10 -9.94 11.78
N ILE A 864 -4.93 -10.15 10.48
CA ILE A 864 -4.71 -9.09 9.49
C ILE A 864 -6.07 -8.42 9.19
N VAL A 865 -6.33 -7.29 9.84
CA VAL A 865 -7.59 -6.53 9.69
C VAL A 865 -7.59 -5.68 8.40
N ASP A 866 -8.73 -5.66 7.70
CA ASP A 866 -9.03 -4.88 6.46
C ASP A 866 -8.91 -3.34 6.59
#